data_AF-A0A0C9X0I7-F1
#
_entry.id   AF-A0A0C9X0I7-F1
#
_cell.length_a   1.000
_cell.length_b   1.000
_cell.length_c   1.000
_cell.angle_alpha   90.00
_cell.angle_beta   90.00
_cell.angle_gamma   90.00
#
_symmetry.space_group_name_H-M   'P 1'
#
loop_
_entity.id
_entity.type
_entity.pdbx_description
1 polymer ?
#
loop_
_entity_poly.entity_id
_entity_poly.type
_entity_poly.pdbx_seq_one_letter_code
_entity_poly.pdbx_strand_id
1 'polypeptide(L)'
;MVSADNLNLDVLELIFAQLSGNDLSSVALVSRSFLAGVIPRLYSTLSYRLRQGKGYTLGQVTSPFAVLKSHPELAIHVRNIEIRYAPNAMPNLSCPHPEFIRECSNAIDICHNLTTFKCIGPNILPYFIKSLQGKPRLEGLRVNANLSTDQSKILIQLQKLKILTLEYASWNVIDVLPVWITLLKQTLTSLTLYMTSELNENTLEAILSELPDLRALHVVGCQRCDHVVVLRLLSHTPLLESLSLTTTESTRPLSLPAPPLHHLRNLAFDTRYSLSPSPSPNVLSTILTHLKSSAPPLTSFTIKLPERKVTIGHPFITQLLEAHSHTLRRLAFLDCGIGLDSINEISKQCVHLERLDVAVPARDILSFTASIARSYSLRVVVDVENHVDHGVRQTLTQDNIRYMMANVRSLRKVPPMPDYQNDSFAMLFHFCGKVISFAVSQFPVLHHYMPAPLLKILSRIIVWLLPYFPAIQACLQPKKGRRFVCGIFTSSEQDCHMASMVKNILDCPPENSFWIYGNFDEHIRTGPEFPFEFESVMDISEPWACRKLSEFYGAYFCQVRDVLSQLTADDTLFLVLCGRGSERGPLLIGNEDSYFDLWPGSLEMAVERCKAKVQLIVPARRPCWASPHWRLLTLDVFSQSRLEATLTSADSKSSLADTDAPMSEEDEVGLIRLAQEHLHFLPPLTLSEANLASKCAALVKPCYPPCRPLTNEEKVKTLNALRKQATLRIMALNIAQKLGFQAAIDKIGGPFGGQRLLGTDLPLQTRAADHGYLVYELHVPMIDTLWMGVAGWLARIWEAAGEPTVACSHWKRVLKESCREAGVTLRQIGGTNSETLLTRS
;
A
#
# COMPACT_ATOMS: atom_id res chain seq x y z
N MET A 1 -42.96 39.02 -7.01
CA MET A 1 -41.97 38.01 -6.54
C MET A 1 -40.64 38.36 -7.16
N VAL A 2 -39.58 38.51 -6.36
CA VAL A 2 -38.22 38.65 -6.87
C VAL A 2 -37.74 37.24 -7.22
N SER A 3 -37.56 36.94 -8.51
CA SER A 3 -36.90 35.69 -8.91
C SER A 3 -35.43 35.76 -8.53
N ALA A 4 -34.81 34.65 -8.18
CA ALA A 4 -33.37 34.60 -7.95
C ALA A 4 -32.58 34.91 -9.23
N ASP A 5 -33.20 34.81 -10.41
CA ASP A 5 -32.65 35.28 -11.69
C ASP A 5 -32.56 36.81 -11.81
N ASN A 6 -33.21 37.56 -10.91
CA ASN A 6 -33.13 39.02 -10.86
C ASN A 6 -31.95 39.53 -10.00
N LEU A 7 -31.19 38.63 -9.37
CA LEU A 7 -30.00 39.00 -8.60
C LEU A 7 -28.81 39.20 -9.55
N ASN A 8 -28.02 40.25 -9.29
CA ASN A 8 -26.75 40.46 -9.99
C ASN A 8 -25.80 39.27 -9.74
N LEU A 9 -25.02 38.88 -10.76
CA LEU A 9 -24.07 37.77 -10.67
C LEU A 9 -23.07 37.94 -9.51
N ASP A 10 -22.62 39.17 -9.23
CA ASP A 10 -21.71 39.47 -8.12
C ASP A 10 -22.31 39.10 -6.75
N VAL A 11 -23.63 39.31 -6.60
CA VAL A 11 -24.34 38.94 -5.36
C VAL A 11 -24.49 37.43 -5.26
N LEU A 12 -24.78 36.76 -6.38
CA LEU A 12 -24.84 35.30 -6.42
C LEU A 12 -23.48 34.68 -6.09
N GLU A 13 -22.37 35.24 -6.58
CA GLU A 13 -21.02 34.78 -6.25
C GLU A 13 -20.74 34.89 -4.74
N LEU A 14 -21.14 35.98 -4.08
CA LEU A 14 -21.02 36.16 -2.63
C LEU A 14 -21.87 35.17 -1.83
N ILE A 15 -23.08 34.85 -2.30
CA ILE A 15 -23.95 33.85 -1.68
C ILE A 15 -23.31 32.46 -1.83
N PHE A 16 -22.90 32.10 -3.04
CA PHE A 16 -22.23 30.83 -3.31
C PHE A 16 -20.88 30.74 -2.60
N ALA A 17 -20.30 31.88 -2.21
CA ALA A 17 -19.08 31.91 -1.41
C ALA A 17 -19.24 31.25 -0.03
N GLN A 18 -20.47 31.12 0.46
CA GLN A 18 -20.81 30.47 1.74
C GLN A 18 -21.13 28.97 1.60
N LEU A 19 -21.27 28.47 0.37
CA LEU A 19 -21.62 27.07 0.11
C LEU A 19 -20.39 26.15 0.06
N SER A 20 -20.59 24.90 0.47
CA SER A 20 -19.55 23.86 0.43
C SER A 20 -19.57 23.11 -0.90
N GLY A 21 -18.50 22.37 -1.23
CA GLY A 21 -18.27 21.82 -2.57
C GLY A 21 -19.41 20.98 -3.15
N ASN A 22 -20.04 20.13 -2.32
CA ASN A 22 -21.15 19.27 -2.77
C ASN A 22 -22.43 20.07 -3.06
N ASP A 23 -22.60 21.22 -2.40
CA ASP A 23 -23.78 22.07 -2.57
C ASP A 23 -23.69 22.85 -3.89
N LEU A 24 -22.48 23.23 -4.31
CA LEU A 24 -22.26 24.00 -5.55
C LEU A 24 -22.76 23.27 -6.79
N SER A 25 -22.52 21.96 -6.90
CA SER A 25 -23.04 21.16 -8.02
C SER A 25 -24.57 21.11 -8.05
N SER A 26 -25.22 21.06 -6.88
CA SER A 26 -26.67 21.03 -6.78
C SER A 26 -27.27 22.39 -7.15
N VAL A 27 -26.65 23.48 -6.69
CA VAL A 27 -27.06 24.85 -6.99
C VAL A 27 -26.90 25.20 -8.47
N ALA A 28 -25.86 24.69 -9.13
CA ALA A 28 -25.67 24.85 -10.57
C ALA A 28 -26.81 24.26 -11.42
N LEU A 29 -27.60 23.33 -10.88
CA LEU A 29 -28.73 22.71 -11.58
C LEU A 29 -30.05 23.47 -11.41
N VAL A 30 -30.08 24.53 -10.60
CA VAL A 30 -31.33 25.27 -10.28
C VAL A 30 -31.79 26.14 -11.45
N SER A 31 -30.91 26.95 -12.03
CA SER A 31 -31.20 27.82 -13.19
C SER A 31 -29.92 28.14 -13.98
N ARG A 32 -30.07 28.70 -15.19
CA ARG A 32 -28.91 29.14 -16.00
C ARG A 32 -28.13 30.28 -15.34
N SER A 33 -28.82 31.20 -14.67
CA SER A 33 -28.19 32.29 -13.92
C SER A 33 -27.40 31.75 -12.72
N PHE A 34 -27.93 30.74 -12.05
CA PHE A 34 -27.24 30.05 -10.95
C PHE A 34 -26.01 29.30 -11.46
N LEU A 35 -26.13 28.58 -12.57
CA LEU A 35 -24.99 27.95 -13.24
C LEU A 35 -23.90 29.00 -13.56
N ALA A 36 -24.28 30.12 -14.18
CA ALA A 36 -23.34 31.20 -14.51
C ALA A 36 -22.63 31.76 -13.27
N GLY A 37 -23.37 32.01 -12.18
CA GLY A 37 -22.79 32.50 -10.92
C GLY A 37 -21.92 31.46 -10.18
N VAL A 38 -22.19 30.16 -10.33
CA VAL A 38 -21.43 29.09 -9.68
C VAL A 38 -20.14 28.74 -10.44
N ILE A 39 -20.11 28.89 -11.78
CA ILE A 39 -18.97 28.47 -12.62
C ILE A 39 -17.60 28.92 -12.09
N PRO A 40 -17.38 30.21 -11.72
CA PRO A 40 -16.07 30.66 -11.23
C PRO A 40 -15.59 29.88 -10.02
N ARG A 41 -16.50 29.54 -9.10
CA ARG A 41 -16.19 28.81 -7.87
C ARG A 41 -16.05 27.31 -8.11
N LEU A 42 -16.92 26.72 -8.94
CA LEU A 42 -16.90 25.30 -9.29
C LEU A 42 -15.59 24.90 -9.98
N TYR A 43 -15.10 25.74 -10.89
CA TYR A 43 -13.86 25.50 -11.64
C TYR A 43 -12.62 26.14 -11.01
N SER A 44 -12.77 26.88 -9.90
CA SER A 44 -11.63 27.49 -9.19
C SER A 44 -10.55 26.48 -8.81
N THR A 45 -10.96 25.25 -8.46
CA THR A 45 -10.07 24.17 -8.04
C THR A 45 -10.43 22.89 -8.77
N LEU A 46 -9.51 22.40 -9.61
CA LEU A 46 -9.60 21.07 -10.21
C LEU A 46 -8.88 20.08 -9.31
N SER A 47 -9.62 19.11 -8.76
CA SER A 47 -9.03 18.02 -7.96
C SER A 47 -9.28 16.68 -8.66
N TYR A 48 -8.23 15.90 -8.84
CA TYR A 48 -8.27 14.56 -9.37
C TYR A 48 -7.68 13.54 -8.38
N ARG A 49 -8.55 12.64 -7.91
CA ARG A 49 -8.29 11.70 -6.81
C ARG A 49 -8.40 10.24 -7.28
N LEU A 50 -7.92 9.32 -6.44
CA LEU A 50 -7.92 7.87 -6.72
C LEU A 50 -9.28 7.32 -7.16
N ARG A 51 -10.39 7.78 -6.55
CA ARG A 51 -11.75 7.36 -6.92
C ARG A 51 -12.10 7.70 -8.37
N GLN A 52 -11.71 8.88 -8.84
CA GLN A 52 -11.94 9.29 -10.23
C GLN A 52 -11.07 8.49 -11.18
N GLY A 53 -9.82 8.19 -10.80
CA GLY A 53 -8.92 7.32 -11.56
C GLY A 53 -9.50 5.92 -11.82
N LYS A 54 -10.08 5.28 -10.80
CA LYS A 54 -10.76 3.98 -10.94
C LYS A 54 -11.98 4.06 -11.87
N GLY A 55 -12.74 5.15 -11.82
CA GLY A 55 -13.88 5.37 -12.73
C GLY A 55 -13.45 5.67 -14.17
N TYR A 56 -12.33 6.36 -14.36
CA TYR A 56 -11.82 6.74 -15.68
C TYR A 56 -11.40 5.52 -16.50
N THR A 57 -10.67 4.57 -15.92
CA THR A 57 -10.26 3.32 -16.62
C THR A 57 -11.45 2.45 -17.02
N LEU A 58 -12.58 2.57 -16.31
CA LEU A 58 -13.84 1.89 -16.63
C LEU A 58 -14.73 2.68 -17.62
N GLY A 59 -14.28 3.85 -18.09
CA GLY A 59 -15.09 4.74 -18.92
C GLY A 59 -16.32 5.33 -18.20
N GLN A 60 -16.38 5.24 -16.87
CA GLN A 60 -17.52 5.69 -16.07
C GLN A 60 -17.44 7.17 -15.70
N VAL A 61 -16.24 7.75 -15.69
CA VAL A 61 -15.99 9.12 -15.24
C VAL A 61 -15.12 9.84 -16.27
N THR A 62 -15.64 10.90 -16.86
CA THR A 62 -14.88 11.84 -17.67
C THR A 62 -13.93 12.66 -16.80
N SER A 63 -12.68 12.84 -17.22
CA SER A 63 -11.74 13.68 -16.46
C SER A 63 -12.19 15.15 -16.50
N PRO A 64 -12.02 15.93 -15.42
CA PRO A 64 -12.30 17.37 -15.45
C PRO A 64 -11.40 18.11 -16.45
N PHE A 65 -10.25 17.54 -16.80
CA PHE A 65 -9.32 18.07 -17.79
C PHE A 65 -9.84 17.88 -19.22
N ALA A 66 -10.51 16.77 -19.51
CA ALA A 66 -11.22 16.56 -20.77
C ALA A 66 -12.36 17.58 -20.93
N VAL A 67 -13.08 17.89 -19.85
CA VAL A 67 -14.13 18.94 -19.86
C VAL A 67 -13.54 20.31 -20.21
N LEU A 68 -12.41 20.69 -19.60
CA LEU A 68 -11.74 21.95 -19.94
C LEU A 68 -11.23 22.00 -21.38
N LYS A 69 -10.77 20.87 -21.90
CA LYS A 69 -10.37 20.77 -23.31
C LYS A 69 -11.55 21.01 -24.25
N SER A 70 -12.74 20.50 -23.90
CA SER A 70 -13.97 20.73 -24.66
C SER A 70 -14.56 22.13 -24.47
N HIS A 71 -14.26 22.79 -23.35
CA HIS A 71 -14.78 24.09 -22.96
C HIS A 71 -13.64 25.03 -22.48
N PRO A 72 -12.79 25.53 -23.40
CA PRO A 72 -11.62 26.33 -23.04
C PRO A 72 -11.95 27.63 -22.30
N GLU A 73 -13.17 28.17 -22.49
CA GLU A 73 -13.67 29.35 -21.78
C GLU A 73 -13.69 29.16 -20.25
N LEU A 74 -13.81 27.92 -19.77
CA LEU A 74 -13.80 27.61 -18.34
C LEU A 74 -12.40 27.72 -17.72
N ALA A 75 -11.34 27.59 -18.52
CA ALA A 75 -9.96 27.64 -18.05
C ALA A 75 -9.57 28.98 -17.40
N ILE A 76 -10.29 30.07 -17.75
CA ILE A 76 -10.08 31.38 -17.14
C ILE A 76 -10.40 31.40 -15.64
N HIS A 77 -11.24 30.48 -15.16
CA HIS A 77 -11.66 30.36 -13.77
C HIS A 77 -10.74 29.46 -12.94
N VAL A 78 -9.92 28.64 -13.57
CA VAL A 78 -9.01 27.72 -12.87
C VAL A 78 -7.92 28.51 -12.15
N ARG A 79 -7.80 28.26 -10.85
CA ARG A 79 -6.77 28.84 -9.96
C ARG A 79 -5.90 27.75 -9.36
N ASN A 80 -6.48 26.62 -9.02
CA ASN A 80 -5.79 25.54 -8.34
C ASN A 80 -5.96 24.23 -9.12
N ILE A 81 -4.87 23.51 -9.33
CA ILE A 81 -4.90 22.14 -9.88
C ILE A 81 -4.27 21.21 -8.86
N GLU A 82 -4.97 20.13 -8.52
CA GLU A 82 -4.52 19.10 -7.59
C GLU A 82 -4.68 17.71 -8.21
N ILE A 83 -3.56 17.06 -8.49
CA ILE A 83 -3.48 15.71 -9.05
C ILE A 83 -2.85 14.81 -7.99
N ARG A 84 -3.68 14.02 -7.31
CA ARG A 84 -3.21 13.04 -6.31
C ARG A 84 -2.96 11.66 -6.89
N TYR A 85 -3.54 11.37 -8.06
CA TYR A 85 -3.48 10.07 -8.71
C TYR A 85 -3.60 10.25 -10.22
N ALA A 86 -2.91 9.41 -10.99
CA ALA A 86 -3.16 9.25 -12.43
C ALA A 86 -3.64 7.81 -12.68
N PRO A 87 -4.67 7.60 -13.50
CA PRO A 87 -5.05 6.26 -13.91
C PRO A 87 -3.88 5.59 -14.63
N ASN A 88 -3.62 4.31 -14.37
CA ASN A 88 -2.58 3.56 -15.07
C ASN A 88 -3.14 3.00 -16.38
N ALA A 89 -2.32 2.95 -17.42
CA ALA A 89 -2.69 2.33 -18.70
C ALA A 89 -2.93 0.81 -18.56
N MET A 90 -2.13 0.16 -17.70
CA MET A 90 -2.31 -1.23 -17.32
C MET A 90 -2.17 -1.36 -15.79
N PRO A 91 -2.96 -2.21 -15.12
CA PRO A 91 -2.92 -2.35 -13.65
C PRO A 91 -1.53 -2.68 -13.10
N ASN A 92 -0.72 -3.40 -13.88
CA ASN A 92 0.59 -3.93 -13.46
C ASN A 92 1.77 -3.04 -13.87
N LEU A 93 1.52 -1.98 -14.65
CA LEU A 93 2.56 -1.04 -15.05
C LEU A 93 2.33 0.28 -14.33
N SER A 94 3.36 0.79 -13.67
CA SER A 94 3.36 2.13 -13.04
C SER A 94 3.41 3.26 -14.09
N CYS A 95 2.88 3.02 -15.29
CA CYS A 95 2.82 3.96 -16.40
C CYS A 95 1.45 4.65 -16.41
N PRO A 96 1.40 5.98 -16.22
CA PRO A 96 0.15 6.74 -16.33
C PRO A 96 -0.51 6.57 -17.70
N HIS A 97 -1.84 6.64 -17.73
CA HIS A 97 -2.64 6.53 -18.95
C HIS A 97 -2.30 7.69 -19.90
N PRO A 98 -1.83 7.42 -21.13
CA PRO A 98 -1.26 8.45 -22.01
C PRO A 98 -2.30 9.52 -22.41
N GLU A 99 -3.56 9.11 -22.61
CA GLU A 99 -4.62 10.06 -22.93
C GLU A 99 -4.94 10.99 -21.77
N PHE A 100 -4.93 10.49 -20.53
CA PHE A 100 -5.15 11.30 -19.34
C PHE A 100 -4.04 12.32 -19.18
N ILE A 101 -2.78 11.90 -19.37
CA ILE A 101 -1.63 12.80 -19.33
C ILE A 101 -1.74 13.90 -20.39
N ARG A 102 -2.16 13.54 -21.62
CA ARG A 102 -2.37 14.50 -22.70
C ARG A 102 -3.50 15.48 -22.38
N GLU A 103 -4.62 15.02 -21.84
CA GLU A 103 -5.73 15.87 -21.39
C GLU A 103 -5.28 16.86 -20.31
N CYS A 104 -4.59 16.37 -19.28
CA CYS A 104 -4.05 17.19 -18.19
C CYS A 104 -3.08 18.25 -18.71
N SER A 105 -2.12 17.86 -19.56
CA SER A 105 -1.10 18.79 -20.10
C SER A 105 -1.76 19.91 -20.89
N ASN A 106 -2.66 19.57 -21.82
CA ASN A 106 -3.40 20.56 -22.60
C ASN A 106 -4.26 21.48 -21.73
N ALA A 107 -4.92 20.94 -20.71
CA ALA A 107 -5.71 21.73 -19.78
C ALA A 107 -4.83 22.70 -18.98
N ILE A 108 -3.67 22.24 -18.50
CA ILE A 108 -2.71 23.10 -17.80
C ILE A 108 -2.24 24.23 -18.73
N ASP A 109 -1.94 23.94 -20.00
CA ASP A 109 -1.46 24.93 -20.98
C ASP A 109 -2.43 26.12 -21.14
N ILE A 110 -3.74 25.87 -21.20
CA ILE A 110 -4.76 26.92 -21.33
C ILE A 110 -5.13 27.64 -20.01
N CYS A 111 -4.73 27.09 -18.86
CA CYS A 111 -4.97 27.71 -17.55
C CYS A 111 -3.96 28.84 -17.27
N HIS A 112 -4.20 30.05 -17.80
CA HIS A 112 -3.30 31.20 -17.61
C HIS A 112 -3.34 31.80 -16.20
N ASN A 113 -4.43 31.57 -15.48
CA ASN A 113 -4.64 32.11 -14.13
C ASN A 113 -4.29 31.12 -13.01
N LEU A 114 -3.53 30.07 -13.32
CA LEU A 114 -3.10 29.06 -12.36
C LEU A 114 -2.25 29.70 -11.27
N THR A 115 -2.73 29.66 -10.03
CA THR A 115 -2.05 30.17 -8.82
C THR A 115 -1.35 29.08 -8.04
N THR A 116 -1.95 27.88 -7.96
CA THR A 116 -1.33 26.75 -7.28
C THR A 116 -1.41 25.47 -8.09
N PHE A 117 -0.32 24.70 -8.07
CA PHE A 117 -0.23 23.39 -8.69
C PHE A 117 0.24 22.35 -7.68
N LYS A 118 -0.53 21.28 -7.52
CA LYS A 118 -0.23 20.16 -6.61
C LYS A 118 -0.22 18.85 -7.38
N CYS A 119 0.89 18.13 -7.37
CA CYS A 119 1.04 16.83 -8.03
C CYS A 119 1.82 15.86 -7.13
N ILE A 120 1.10 15.10 -6.29
CA ILE A 120 1.70 14.28 -5.21
C ILE A 120 1.93 12.83 -5.67
N GLY A 121 1.24 12.38 -6.72
CA GLY A 121 1.40 11.00 -7.20
C GLY A 121 2.80 10.76 -7.81
N PRO A 122 3.40 9.58 -7.55
CA PRO A 122 4.75 9.26 -8.00
C PRO A 122 4.83 9.20 -9.53
N ASN A 123 5.94 9.68 -10.11
CA ASN A 123 6.23 9.64 -11.55
C ASN A 123 5.19 10.35 -12.46
N ILE A 124 4.35 11.23 -11.90
CA ILE A 124 3.35 12.00 -12.67
C ILE A 124 3.91 13.37 -13.08
N LEU A 125 4.62 14.06 -12.18
CA LEU A 125 5.12 15.42 -12.42
C LEU A 125 5.89 15.58 -13.74
N PRO A 126 6.80 14.67 -14.16
CA PRO A 126 7.60 14.82 -15.37
C PRO A 126 6.83 15.23 -16.63
N TYR A 127 5.58 14.78 -16.76
CA TYR A 127 4.75 15.06 -17.92
C TYR A 127 4.21 16.50 -17.95
N PHE A 128 4.17 17.18 -16.82
CA PHE A 128 3.54 18.49 -16.67
C PHE A 128 4.53 19.64 -16.50
N ILE A 129 5.82 19.37 -16.26
CA ILE A 129 6.83 20.41 -15.95
C ILE A 129 6.85 21.49 -17.03
N LYS A 130 6.81 21.10 -18.31
CA LYS A 130 6.80 22.05 -19.45
C LYS A 130 5.54 22.91 -19.47
N SER A 131 4.37 22.33 -19.25
CA SER A 131 3.09 23.05 -19.22
C SER A 131 2.97 24.05 -18.06
N LEU A 132 3.76 23.88 -17.00
CA LEU A 132 3.84 24.84 -15.89
C LEU A 132 4.71 26.05 -16.21
N GLN A 133 5.51 26.00 -17.27
CA GLN A 133 6.36 27.12 -17.67
C GLN A 133 5.51 28.28 -18.20
N GLY A 134 5.99 29.50 -17.98
CA GLY A 134 5.31 30.71 -18.46
C GLY A 134 3.98 31.00 -17.76
N LYS A 135 3.68 30.39 -16.61
CA LYS A 135 2.49 30.71 -15.79
C LYS A 135 2.79 31.90 -14.87
N PRO A 136 2.40 33.14 -15.22
CA PRO A 136 2.87 34.35 -14.52
C PRO A 136 2.29 34.50 -13.12
N ARG A 137 1.19 33.81 -12.82
CA ARG A 137 0.47 33.85 -11.55
C ARG A 137 0.75 32.62 -10.67
N LEU A 138 1.59 31.69 -11.11
CA LEU A 138 1.89 30.49 -10.34
C LEU A 138 2.75 30.87 -9.14
N GLU A 139 2.15 30.83 -7.95
CA GLU A 139 2.78 31.21 -6.69
C GLU A 139 3.02 30.01 -5.78
N GLY A 140 2.26 28.92 -5.94
CA GLY A 140 2.36 27.74 -5.08
C GLY A 140 2.62 26.45 -5.86
N LEU A 141 3.67 25.73 -5.50
CA LEU A 141 4.03 24.44 -6.09
C LEU A 141 4.18 23.38 -5.01
N ARG A 142 3.45 22.27 -5.12
CA ARG A 142 3.61 21.08 -4.26
C ARG A 142 3.74 19.82 -5.11
N VAL A 143 4.88 19.16 -5.08
CA VAL A 143 5.14 18.07 -6.01
C VAL A 143 5.90 16.91 -5.38
N ASN A 144 5.68 15.71 -5.89
CA ASN A 144 6.61 14.61 -5.74
C ASN A 144 7.83 14.88 -6.65
N ALA A 145 8.98 15.14 -6.03
CA ALA A 145 10.18 15.66 -6.67
C ALA A 145 11.23 14.57 -6.96
N ASN A 146 10.77 13.34 -7.20
CA ASN A 146 11.63 12.28 -7.74
C ASN A 146 11.82 12.47 -9.26
N LEU A 147 12.87 13.20 -9.65
CA LEU A 147 13.10 13.66 -11.02
C LEU A 147 14.52 13.31 -11.51
N SER A 148 14.67 13.18 -12.82
CA SER A 148 15.98 13.12 -13.48
C SER A 148 16.66 14.50 -13.51
N THR A 149 17.98 14.52 -13.75
CA THR A 149 18.77 15.76 -13.85
C THR A 149 18.21 16.76 -14.87
N ASP A 150 17.80 16.30 -16.04
CA ASP A 150 17.24 17.18 -17.08
C ASP A 150 15.88 17.75 -16.67
N GLN A 151 15.04 16.94 -16.03
CA GLN A 151 13.75 17.39 -15.50
C GLN A 151 13.93 18.41 -14.38
N SER A 152 14.90 18.21 -13.49
CA SER A 152 15.25 19.18 -12.44
C SER A 152 15.68 20.53 -13.04
N LYS A 153 16.49 20.53 -14.11
CA LYS A 153 16.88 21.76 -14.83
C LYS A 153 15.71 22.49 -15.48
N ILE A 154 14.68 21.78 -15.91
CA ILE A 154 13.45 22.40 -16.43
C ILE A 154 12.61 22.97 -15.28
N LEU A 155 12.57 22.27 -14.14
CA LEU A 155 11.80 22.68 -12.96
C LEU A 155 12.28 24.01 -12.38
N ILE A 156 13.60 24.26 -12.33
CA ILE A 156 14.17 25.50 -11.78
C ILE A 156 13.80 26.76 -12.59
N GLN A 157 13.26 26.60 -13.80
CA GLN A 157 12.79 27.73 -14.62
C GLN A 157 11.47 28.33 -14.09
N LEU A 158 10.81 27.67 -13.14
CA LEU A 158 9.66 28.22 -12.44
C LEU A 158 10.14 29.30 -11.45
N GLN A 159 9.86 30.55 -11.82
CA GLN A 159 10.20 31.73 -11.04
C GLN A 159 8.95 32.28 -10.34
N LYS A 160 9.12 33.16 -9.35
CA LYS A 160 8.05 33.83 -8.60
C LYS A 160 7.22 32.95 -7.66
N LEU A 161 7.69 31.75 -7.34
CA LEU A 161 7.05 30.91 -6.35
C LEU A 161 7.16 31.56 -4.96
N LYS A 162 6.03 31.64 -4.26
CA LYS A 162 5.93 32.03 -2.86
C LYS A 162 5.90 30.82 -1.92
N ILE A 163 5.34 29.71 -2.38
CA ILE A 163 5.20 28.46 -1.62
C ILE A 163 5.81 27.34 -2.44
N LEU A 164 6.81 26.66 -1.89
CA LEU A 164 7.46 25.50 -2.48
C LEU A 164 7.39 24.31 -1.53
N THR A 165 6.76 23.23 -1.96
CA THR A 165 6.71 21.95 -1.24
C THR A 165 7.27 20.84 -2.12
N LEU A 166 8.38 20.27 -1.70
CA LEU A 166 9.04 19.15 -2.35
C LEU A 166 8.86 17.90 -1.48
N GLU A 167 8.14 16.91 -2.01
CA GLU A 167 7.96 15.61 -1.38
C GLU A 167 8.86 14.58 -2.06
N TYR A 168 9.56 13.75 -1.28
CA TYR A 168 10.42 12.67 -1.80
C TYR A 168 11.41 13.19 -2.86
N ALA A 169 12.05 14.33 -2.59
CA ALA A 169 12.95 14.93 -3.56
C ALA A 169 14.16 14.03 -3.79
N SER A 170 14.42 13.72 -5.06
CA SER A 170 15.63 13.00 -5.49
C SER A 170 16.88 13.85 -5.28
N TRP A 171 18.05 13.21 -5.25
CA TRP A 171 19.36 13.88 -5.24
C TRP A 171 19.48 14.94 -6.36
N ASN A 172 18.99 14.64 -7.56
CA ASN A 172 19.04 15.57 -8.70
C ASN A 172 18.29 16.89 -8.44
N VAL A 173 17.22 16.86 -7.63
CA VAL A 173 16.49 18.08 -7.26
C VAL A 173 17.22 18.81 -6.14
N ILE A 174 17.77 18.07 -5.18
CA ILE A 174 18.54 18.64 -4.06
C ILE A 174 19.83 19.32 -4.52
N ASP A 175 20.52 18.77 -5.51
CA ASP A 175 21.73 19.34 -6.10
C ASP A 175 21.48 20.72 -6.76
N VAL A 176 20.35 20.87 -7.46
CA VAL A 176 19.98 22.14 -8.12
C VAL A 176 19.22 23.10 -7.20
N LEU A 177 18.80 22.66 -6.00
CA LEU A 177 17.94 23.43 -5.13
C LEU A 177 18.58 24.74 -4.66
N PRO A 178 19.86 24.81 -4.23
CA PRO A 178 20.49 26.09 -3.87
C PRO A 178 20.40 27.14 -4.98
N VAL A 179 20.71 26.75 -6.22
CA VAL A 179 20.61 27.63 -7.40
C VAL A 179 19.18 28.10 -7.62
N TRP A 180 18.21 27.20 -7.50
CA TRP A 180 16.80 27.55 -7.65
C TRP A 180 16.34 28.54 -6.57
N ILE A 181 16.80 28.35 -5.33
CA ILE A 181 16.47 29.22 -4.22
C ILE A 181 17.05 30.63 -4.42
N THR A 182 18.26 30.77 -4.96
CA THR A 182 18.81 32.10 -5.33
C THR A 182 17.90 32.85 -6.31
N LEU A 183 17.24 32.14 -7.23
CA LEU A 183 16.26 32.73 -8.16
C LEU A 183 14.92 33.07 -7.48
N LEU A 184 14.56 32.35 -6.42
CA LEU A 184 13.31 32.51 -5.67
C LEU A 184 13.41 33.40 -4.43
N LYS A 185 14.62 33.86 -4.07
CA LYS A 185 14.90 34.54 -2.80
C LYS A 185 13.97 35.72 -2.47
N GLN A 186 13.53 36.46 -3.49
CA GLN A 186 12.68 37.64 -3.31
C GLN A 186 11.20 37.31 -3.14
N THR A 187 10.77 36.10 -3.53
CA THR A 187 9.36 35.73 -3.55
C THR A 187 9.03 34.61 -2.58
N LEU A 188 9.98 33.71 -2.30
CA LEU A 188 9.73 32.52 -1.50
C LEU A 188 9.54 32.88 -0.02
N THR A 189 8.35 32.56 0.49
CA THR A 189 7.98 32.81 1.89
C THR A 189 7.70 31.52 2.65
N SER A 190 7.46 30.41 1.95
CA SER A 190 7.22 29.10 2.54
C SER A 190 8.00 28.01 1.80
N LEU A 191 8.81 27.26 2.55
CA LEU A 191 9.58 26.12 2.07
C LEU A 191 9.21 24.87 2.87
N THR A 192 8.86 23.80 2.18
CA THR A 192 8.61 22.49 2.78
C THR A 192 9.42 21.42 2.07
N LEU A 193 10.23 20.70 2.83
CA LEU A 193 11.00 19.53 2.42
C LEU A 193 10.47 18.33 3.20
N TYR A 194 9.77 17.43 2.50
CA TYR A 194 9.05 16.31 3.11
C TYR A 194 9.65 14.99 2.64
N MET A 195 10.00 14.11 3.58
CA MET A 195 10.54 12.76 3.33
C MET A 195 11.69 12.74 2.32
N THR A 196 12.59 13.72 2.41
CA THR A 196 13.71 13.86 1.48
C THR A 196 14.96 13.23 2.10
N SER A 197 15.26 11.98 1.71
CA SER A 197 16.39 11.21 2.25
C SER A 197 17.75 11.83 1.95
N GLU A 198 17.85 12.55 0.83
CA GLU A 198 19.10 13.08 0.32
C GLU A 198 19.47 14.48 0.85
N LEU A 199 18.57 15.13 1.58
CA LEU A 199 18.83 16.46 2.15
C LEU A 199 19.89 16.37 3.25
N ASN A 200 20.98 17.11 3.12
CA ASN A 200 22.05 17.18 4.13
C ASN A 200 22.16 18.59 4.73
N GLU A 201 22.91 18.68 5.84
CA GLU A 201 23.14 19.91 6.61
C GLU A 201 23.70 21.05 5.76
N ASN A 202 24.76 20.82 4.98
CA ASN A 202 25.41 21.84 4.16
C ASN A 202 24.46 22.41 3.09
N THR A 203 23.64 21.56 2.48
CA THR A 203 22.68 21.98 1.45
C THR A 203 21.55 22.80 2.08
N LEU A 204 21.04 22.37 3.24
CA LEU A 204 20.02 23.13 3.96
C LEU A 204 20.56 24.49 4.42
N GLU A 205 21.80 24.56 4.89
CA GLU A 205 22.46 25.81 5.27
C GLU A 205 22.59 26.77 4.09
N ALA A 206 23.08 26.28 2.94
CA ALA A 206 23.19 27.07 1.70
C ALA A 206 21.82 27.59 1.19
N ILE A 207 20.75 26.84 1.44
CA ILE A 207 19.38 27.25 1.09
C ILE A 207 18.88 28.34 2.05
N LEU A 208 19.04 28.13 3.36
CA LEU A 208 18.47 29.03 4.37
C LEU A 208 19.21 30.36 4.46
N SER A 209 20.52 30.39 4.17
CA SER A 209 21.29 31.63 4.12
C SER A 209 20.81 32.61 3.04
N GLU A 210 20.18 32.10 1.98
CA GLU A 210 19.62 32.89 0.87
C GLU A 210 18.16 33.34 1.12
N LEU A 211 17.54 32.93 2.24
CA LEU A 211 16.11 33.10 2.52
C LEU A 211 15.81 33.85 3.84
N PRO A 212 16.30 35.09 4.02
CA PRO A 212 16.07 35.85 5.26
C PRO A 212 14.59 36.20 5.50
N ASP A 213 13.80 36.33 4.44
CA ASP A 213 12.37 36.67 4.49
C ASP A 213 11.44 35.44 4.63
N LEU A 214 12.00 34.25 4.88
CA LEU A 214 11.23 33.04 5.01
C LEU A 214 10.33 33.08 6.25
N ARG A 215 9.02 32.90 6.03
CA ARG A 215 8.00 32.89 7.09
C ARG A 215 7.60 31.48 7.52
N ALA A 216 7.77 30.49 6.65
CA ALA A 216 7.40 29.11 6.97
C ALA A 216 8.46 28.13 6.50
N LEU A 217 8.97 27.31 7.42
CA LEU A 217 9.96 26.28 7.18
C LEU A 217 9.46 24.95 7.74
N HIS A 218 9.38 23.95 6.87
CA HIS A 218 8.93 22.61 7.24
C HIS A 218 9.93 21.57 6.74
N VAL A 219 10.72 20.98 7.63
CA VAL A 219 11.71 19.94 7.33
C VAL A 219 11.32 18.65 8.03
N VAL A 220 10.50 17.83 7.36
CA VAL A 220 9.81 16.69 8.00
C VAL A 220 10.23 15.39 7.31
N GLY A 221 10.63 14.39 8.08
CA GLY A 221 11.07 13.08 7.60
C GLY A 221 12.42 13.08 6.87
N CYS A 222 13.25 14.09 7.06
CA CYS A 222 14.56 14.21 6.41
C CYS A 222 15.66 13.66 7.33
N GLN A 223 16.03 12.39 7.15
CA GLN A 223 16.83 11.62 8.13
C GLN A 223 18.23 12.19 8.41
N ARG A 224 18.84 12.87 7.44
CA ARG A 224 20.18 13.48 7.57
C ARG A 224 20.15 14.92 8.11
N CYS A 225 18.97 15.49 8.32
CA CYS A 225 18.78 16.81 8.93
C CYS A 225 17.89 16.67 10.16
N ASP A 226 18.49 16.41 11.31
CA ASP A 226 17.76 16.32 12.57
C ASP A 226 17.34 17.71 13.10
N HIS A 227 16.54 17.68 14.16
CA HIS A 227 16.08 18.87 14.85
C HIS A 227 17.22 19.78 15.36
N VAL A 228 18.38 19.23 15.74
CA VAL A 228 19.53 20.01 16.22
C VAL A 228 20.06 20.90 15.10
N VAL A 229 20.27 20.32 13.91
CA VAL A 229 20.70 21.03 12.70
C VAL A 229 19.68 22.09 12.30
N VAL A 230 18.40 21.70 12.22
CA VAL A 230 17.34 22.64 11.80
C VAL A 230 17.28 23.84 12.74
N LEU A 231 17.28 23.62 14.06
CA LEU A 231 17.21 24.69 15.05
C LEU A 231 18.42 25.64 14.99
N ARG A 232 19.64 25.13 14.78
CA ARG A 232 20.85 25.95 14.62
C ARG A 232 20.73 26.89 13.42
N LEU A 233 20.23 26.38 12.29
CA LEU A 233 20.12 27.12 11.03
C LEU A 233 18.98 28.14 11.01
N LEU A 234 18.08 28.15 11.99
CA LEU A 234 17.02 29.17 12.08
C LEU A 234 17.55 30.59 12.32
N SER A 235 18.82 30.74 12.70
CA SER A 235 19.50 32.03 12.76
C SER A 235 19.50 32.80 11.43
N HIS A 236 19.36 32.09 10.30
CA HIS A 236 19.23 32.69 8.97
C HIS A 236 17.82 33.18 8.64
N THR A 237 16.80 32.78 9.40
CA THR A 237 15.39 33.06 9.10
C THR A 237 14.69 33.76 10.27
N PRO A 238 15.02 35.03 10.57
CA PRO A 238 14.52 35.73 11.76
C PRO A 238 13.01 36.04 11.70
N LEU A 239 12.42 36.07 10.50
CA LEU A 239 11.00 36.36 10.28
C LEU A 239 10.09 35.11 10.30
N LEU A 240 10.60 33.98 10.79
CA LEU A 240 9.89 32.72 10.76
C LEU A 240 8.65 32.74 11.66
N GLU A 241 7.47 32.54 11.05
CA GLU A 241 6.16 32.46 11.70
C GLU A 241 5.69 31.00 11.91
N SER A 242 6.19 30.06 11.11
CA SER A 242 5.78 28.65 11.14
C SER A 242 6.97 27.71 10.98
N LEU A 243 7.13 26.79 11.94
CA LEU A 243 8.18 25.79 11.96
C LEU A 243 7.56 24.39 12.07
N SER A 244 8.00 23.47 11.22
CA SER A 244 7.78 22.04 11.44
C SER A 244 9.06 21.27 11.22
N LEU A 245 9.36 20.35 12.13
CA LEU A 245 10.59 19.57 12.06
C LEU A 245 10.38 18.14 12.54
N THR A 246 11.27 17.25 12.12
CA THR A 246 11.35 15.90 12.67
C THR A 246 12.27 15.84 13.86
N THR A 247 11.76 15.31 14.97
CA THR A 247 12.52 15.05 16.19
C THR A 247 12.92 13.57 16.23
N THR A 248 14.16 13.33 16.65
CA THR A 248 14.81 12.02 16.73
C THR A 248 15.60 11.95 18.04
N GLU A 249 16.08 10.76 18.42
CA GLU A 249 16.93 10.54 19.61
C GLU A 249 18.37 11.01 19.37
N SER A 250 18.56 12.26 18.95
CA SER A 250 19.88 12.84 18.76
C SER A 250 20.54 13.11 20.11
N THR A 251 21.78 12.65 20.28
CA THR A 251 22.60 12.94 21.46
C THR A 251 23.33 14.28 21.36
N ARG A 252 23.26 14.94 20.19
CA ARG A 252 23.94 16.22 19.96
C ARG A 252 23.28 17.32 20.81
N PRO A 253 24.08 18.13 21.54
CA PRO A 253 23.53 19.23 22.31
C PRO A 253 22.95 20.29 21.37
N LEU A 254 21.87 20.94 21.79
CA LEU A 254 21.34 22.12 21.09
C LEU A 254 22.35 23.27 21.18
N SER A 255 22.55 23.97 20.06
CA SER A 255 23.47 25.12 19.97
C SER A 255 23.02 26.27 20.88
N LEU A 256 23.96 26.95 21.53
CA LEU A 256 23.68 28.17 22.32
C LEU A 256 24.44 29.36 21.73
N PRO A 257 23.84 30.58 21.69
CA PRO A 257 22.50 30.92 22.15
C PRO A 257 21.39 30.41 21.22
N ALA A 258 20.15 30.35 21.73
CA ALA A 258 19.00 29.99 20.90
C ALA A 258 18.72 31.06 19.83
N PRO A 259 18.24 30.66 18.64
CA PRO A 259 17.91 31.61 17.58
C PRO A 259 16.76 32.54 18.02
N PRO A 260 16.78 33.83 17.64
CA PRO A 260 15.70 34.76 17.95
C PRO A 260 14.47 34.45 17.09
N LEU A 261 13.43 33.88 17.70
CA LEU A 261 12.22 33.40 17.02
C LEU A 261 10.97 34.19 17.45
N HIS A 262 11.09 35.52 17.52
CA HIS A 262 10.03 36.41 18.05
C HIS A 262 8.73 36.37 17.24
N HIS A 263 8.81 35.99 15.97
CA HIS A 263 7.66 35.88 15.07
C HIS A 263 7.01 34.50 15.07
N LEU A 264 7.63 33.49 15.69
CA LEU A 264 7.16 32.11 15.59
C LEU A 264 5.81 31.96 16.28
N ARG A 265 4.80 31.56 15.49
CA ARG A 265 3.42 31.38 15.94
C ARG A 265 2.92 29.96 15.80
N ASN A 266 3.51 29.16 14.92
CA ASN A 266 3.11 27.78 14.66
C ASN A 266 4.32 26.87 14.81
N LEU A 267 4.21 25.88 15.69
CA LEU A 267 5.25 24.88 15.92
C LEU A 267 4.66 23.49 15.74
N ALA A 268 5.31 22.66 14.92
CA ALA A 268 4.92 21.27 14.78
C ALA A 268 6.11 20.30 14.88
N PHE A 269 5.90 19.19 15.58
CA PHE A 269 6.87 18.10 15.70
C PHE A 269 6.33 16.82 15.05
N ASP A 270 7.11 16.26 14.12
CA ASP A 270 6.91 14.87 13.62
C ASP A 270 7.97 13.98 14.26
N THR A 271 7.59 13.24 15.28
CA THR A 271 8.52 12.61 16.19
C THR A 271 8.72 11.14 15.86
N ARG A 272 9.96 10.69 15.67
CA ARG A 272 10.26 9.29 15.29
C ARG A 272 11.30 8.69 16.24
N TYR A 273 10.92 7.65 16.97
CA TYR A 273 11.75 6.91 17.91
C TYR A 273 11.91 5.44 17.48
N SER A 274 13.15 5.02 17.31
CA SER A 274 13.44 3.63 16.94
C SER A 274 13.41 2.66 18.13
N LEU A 275 13.43 3.15 19.38
CA LEU A 275 13.64 2.33 20.59
C LEU A 275 12.43 2.35 21.52
N SER A 276 12.06 1.17 22.05
CA SER A 276 11.07 0.98 23.12
C SER A 276 11.74 0.37 24.34
N PRO A 277 11.61 0.92 25.57
CA PRO A 277 10.83 2.10 25.95
C PRO A 277 11.53 3.41 25.56
N SER A 278 10.82 4.30 24.85
CA SER A 278 11.43 5.51 24.29
C SER A 278 11.65 6.60 25.36
N PRO A 279 12.83 7.26 25.40
CA PRO A 279 13.09 8.50 26.16
C PRO A 279 12.34 9.73 25.63
N SER A 280 11.25 9.53 24.87
CA SER A 280 10.50 10.53 24.12
C SER A 280 10.20 11.88 24.80
N PRO A 281 9.94 11.97 26.12
CA PRO A 281 9.63 13.25 26.73
C PRO A 281 10.85 14.19 26.80
N ASN A 282 12.06 13.66 26.97
CA ASN A 282 13.23 14.46 27.31
C ASN A 282 13.73 15.32 26.14
N VAL A 283 13.73 14.78 24.91
CA VAL A 283 14.15 15.54 23.71
C VAL A 283 13.17 16.69 23.46
N LEU A 284 11.87 16.40 23.49
CA LEU A 284 10.82 17.39 23.29
C LEU A 284 10.86 18.49 24.37
N SER A 285 11.04 18.10 25.63
CA SER A 285 11.23 19.04 26.75
C SER A 285 12.48 19.89 26.59
N THR A 286 13.58 19.31 26.10
CA THR A 286 14.84 20.05 25.84
C THR A 286 14.65 21.10 24.75
N ILE A 287 13.96 20.74 23.66
CA ILE A 287 13.62 21.67 22.58
C ILE A 287 12.72 22.80 23.09
N LEU A 288 11.69 22.50 23.88
CA LEU A 288 10.82 23.54 24.47
C LEU A 288 11.61 24.48 25.40
N THR A 289 12.49 23.96 26.26
CA THR A 289 13.36 24.80 27.10
C THR A 289 14.27 25.69 26.26
N HIS A 290 14.83 25.15 25.17
CA HIS A 290 15.66 25.90 24.25
C HIS A 290 14.87 27.06 23.60
N LEU A 291 13.67 26.77 23.08
CA LEU A 291 12.79 27.76 22.46
C LEU A 291 12.22 28.77 23.46
N LYS A 292 12.05 28.39 24.74
CA LYS A 292 11.58 29.29 25.81
C LYS A 292 12.46 30.52 25.95
N SER A 293 13.77 30.39 25.71
CA SER A 293 14.70 31.53 25.78
C SER A 293 14.43 32.61 24.72
N SER A 294 13.81 32.25 23.59
CA SER A 294 13.39 33.18 22.54
C SER A 294 11.99 33.78 22.78
N ALA A 295 11.27 33.29 23.79
CA ALA A 295 9.91 33.67 24.17
C ALA A 295 8.90 33.79 23.00
N PRO A 296 8.77 32.79 22.12
CA PRO A 296 7.88 32.88 20.96
C PRO A 296 6.40 32.89 21.40
N PRO A 297 5.56 33.78 20.84
CA PRO A 297 4.13 33.84 21.14
C PRO A 297 3.35 32.78 20.34
N LEU A 298 3.57 31.50 20.69
CA LEU A 298 2.98 30.35 19.99
C LEU A 298 1.45 30.36 20.06
N THR A 299 0.83 30.41 18.89
CA THR A 299 -0.64 30.35 18.74
C THR A 299 -1.12 28.95 18.36
N SER A 300 -0.26 28.14 17.75
CA SER A 300 -0.58 26.78 17.31
C SER A 300 0.58 25.85 17.66
N PHE A 301 0.26 24.73 18.29
CA PHE A 301 1.20 23.65 18.55
C PHE A 301 0.63 22.33 18.05
N THR A 302 1.45 21.56 17.33
CA THR A 302 1.08 20.25 16.80
C THR A 302 2.17 19.24 17.09
N ILE A 303 1.80 18.05 17.51
CA ILE A 303 2.74 16.96 17.66
C ILE A 303 2.15 15.70 17.04
N LYS A 304 2.98 14.99 16.29
CA LYS A 304 2.66 13.72 15.66
C LYS A 304 3.64 12.67 16.14
N LEU A 305 3.14 11.52 16.60
CA LEU A 305 3.94 10.36 16.96
C LEU A 305 3.42 9.13 16.18
N PRO A 306 3.90 8.87 14.96
CA PRO A 306 3.40 7.76 14.13
C PRO A 306 3.65 6.36 14.71
N GLU A 307 4.47 6.23 15.75
CA GLU A 307 4.71 4.95 16.43
C GLU A 307 3.55 4.54 17.32
N ARG A 308 3.15 3.28 17.18
CA ARG A 308 2.04 2.69 17.94
C ARG A 308 2.35 2.77 19.44
N LYS A 309 1.37 3.22 20.23
CA LYS A 309 1.34 3.22 21.72
C LYS A 309 2.07 4.34 22.48
N VAL A 310 2.50 5.43 21.83
CA VAL A 310 3.11 6.52 22.61
C VAL A 310 2.03 7.43 23.21
N THR A 311 1.97 7.45 24.54
CA THR A 311 1.19 8.44 25.30
C THR A 311 2.10 9.58 25.70
N ILE A 312 1.70 10.81 25.40
CA ILE A 312 2.45 12.00 25.79
C ILE A 312 2.35 12.17 27.31
N GLY A 313 3.51 12.16 27.97
CA GLY A 313 3.60 12.30 29.42
C GLY A 313 3.09 13.66 29.90
N HIS A 314 2.41 13.65 31.06
CA HIS A 314 1.93 14.87 31.73
C HIS A 314 3.02 15.94 31.95
N PRO A 315 4.28 15.60 32.34
CA PRO A 315 5.32 16.61 32.55
C PRO A 315 5.62 17.48 31.33
N PHE A 316 5.61 16.89 30.12
CA PHE A 316 5.80 17.63 28.88
C PHE A 316 4.66 18.62 28.63
N ILE A 317 3.41 18.19 28.86
CA ILE A 317 2.24 19.06 28.72
C ILE A 317 2.31 20.22 29.70
N THR A 318 2.64 19.97 30.97
CA THR A 318 2.80 21.03 31.97
C THR A 318 3.85 22.06 31.53
N GLN A 319 5.02 21.60 31.05
CA GLN A 319 6.06 22.49 30.55
C GLN A 319 5.62 23.32 29.33
N LEU A 320 4.87 22.72 28.39
CA LEU A 320 4.29 23.42 27.25
C LEU A 320 3.31 24.52 27.71
N LEU A 321 2.45 24.20 28.67
CA LEU A 321 1.45 25.12 29.20
C LEU A 321 2.09 26.26 30.02
N GLU A 322 3.11 25.98 30.83
CA GLU A 322 3.86 27.00 31.56
C GLU A 322 4.49 28.04 30.63
N ALA A 323 4.96 27.60 29.46
CA ALA A 323 5.58 28.49 28.49
C ALA A 323 4.55 29.24 27.63
N HIS A 324 3.45 28.59 27.21
CA HIS A 324 2.61 29.10 26.11
C HIS A 324 1.10 29.07 26.34
N SER A 325 0.59 28.66 27.50
CA SER A 325 -0.87 28.56 27.77
C SER A 325 -1.66 29.84 27.45
N HIS A 326 -1.09 31.01 27.69
CA HIS A 326 -1.73 32.30 27.47
C HIS A 326 -1.81 32.72 25.99
N THR A 327 -1.04 32.10 25.09
CA THR A 327 -1.02 32.44 23.65
C THR A 327 -1.62 31.34 22.77
N LEU A 328 -1.63 30.09 23.24
CA LEU A 328 -2.10 28.94 22.49
C LEU A 328 -3.60 29.03 22.18
N ARG A 329 -3.91 28.89 20.89
CA ARG A 329 -5.27 28.82 20.34
C ARG A 329 -5.58 27.48 19.71
N ARG A 330 -4.57 26.76 19.24
CA ARG A 330 -4.73 25.48 18.55
C ARG A 330 -3.75 24.47 19.10
N LEU A 331 -4.27 23.32 19.50
CA LEU A 331 -3.48 22.18 19.94
C LEU A 331 -3.89 20.95 19.14
N ALA A 332 -2.91 20.23 18.61
CA ALA A 332 -3.13 19.00 17.88
C ALA A 332 -2.17 17.90 18.31
N PHE A 333 -2.73 16.75 18.66
CA PHE A 333 -2.04 15.56 19.14
C PHE A 333 -2.39 14.40 18.21
N LEU A 334 -1.57 14.21 17.18
CA LEU A 334 -1.82 13.30 16.07
C LEU A 334 -1.12 11.96 16.29
N ASP A 335 -1.82 10.86 16.07
CA ASP A 335 -1.32 9.49 16.21
C ASP A 335 -0.78 9.15 17.62
N CYS A 336 -1.10 9.95 18.65
CA CYS A 336 -0.60 9.78 20.01
C CYS A 336 -1.71 9.82 21.07
N GLY A 337 -1.48 9.14 22.18
CA GLY A 337 -2.34 9.20 23.35
C GLY A 337 -2.07 10.45 24.19
N ILE A 338 -3.11 11.00 24.82
CA ILE A 338 -2.99 12.03 25.85
C ILE A 338 -3.89 11.66 27.03
N GLY A 339 -3.35 11.74 28.25
CA GLY A 339 -4.12 11.46 29.47
C GLY A 339 -5.22 12.50 29.70
N LEU A 340 -6.32 12.07 30.32
CA LEU A 340 -7.45 12.95 30.67
C LEU A 340 -7.03 14.10 31.60
N ASP A 341 -6.08 13.86 32.51
CA ASP A 341 -5.54 14.92 33.39
C ASP A 341 -4.84 16.02 32.59
N SER A 342 -4.10 15.65 31.54
CA SER A 342 -3.46 16.61 30.64
C SER A 342 -4.49 17.39 29.81
N ILE A 343 -5.55 16.73 29.32
CA ILE A 343 -6.65 17.42 28.61
C ILE A 343 -7.37 18.40 29.54
N ASN A 344 -7.61 17.99 30.78
CA ASN A 344 -8.20 18.82 31.82
C ASN A 344 -7.35 20.07 32.10
N GLU A 345 -6.03 19.90 32.22
CA GLU A 345 -5.11 21.01 32.46
C GLU A 345 -5.00 21.94 31.25
N ILE A 346 -4.92 21.39 30.03
CA ILE A 346 -4.99 22.16 28.78
C ILE A 346 -6.25 23.03 28.74
N SER A 347 -7.41 22.42 29.01
CA SER A 347 -8.71 23.09 28.95
C SER A 347 -8.86 24.18 30.01
N LYS A 348 -8.20 24.02 31.16
CA LYS A 348 -8.19 24.98 32.27
C LYS A 348 -7.22 26.15 32.04
N GLN A 349 -6.00 25.88 31.61
CA GLN A 349 -4.94 26.89 31.50
C GLN A 349 -4.97 27.66 30.17
N CYS A 350 -5.36 27.02 29.06
CA CYS A 350 -5.36 27.67 27.75
C CYS A 350 -6.59 28.56 27.54
N VAL A 351 -6.50 29.79 28.03
CA VAL A 351 -7.56 30.81 27.99
C VAL A 351 -8.06 31.14 26.59
N HIS A 352 -7.21 30.98 25.57
CA HIS A 352 -7.54 31.28 24.17
C HIS A 352 -7.68 30.04 23.29
N LEU A 353 -7.79 28.84 23.87
CA LEU A 353 -7.92 27.60 23.11
C LEU A 353 -9.20 27.60 22.26
N GLU A 354 -9.09 27.73 20.96
CA GLU A 354 -10.21 27.72 20.02
C GLU A 354 -10.43 26.32 19.41
N ARG A 355 -9.35 25.53 19.24
CA ARG A 355 -9.38 24.23 18.58
C ARG A 355 -8.48 23.20 19.27
N LEU A 356 -9.01 22.01 19.49
CA LEU A 356 -8.31 20.86 20.06
C LEU A 356 -8.49 19.62 19.15
N ASP A 357 -7.39 19.11 18.62
CA ASP A 357 -7.37 17.90 17.79
C ASP A 357 -6.74 16.77 18.63
N VAL A 358 -7.56 15.83 19.10
CA VAL A 358 -7.16 14.75 20.02
C VAL A 358 -7.97 13.49 19.72
N ALA A 359 -7.41 12.33 20.05
CA ALA A 359 -8.17 11.09 20.07
C ALA A 359 -9.26 11.16 21.14
N VAL A 360 -10.54 11.14 20.75
CA VAL A 360 -11.63 11.21 21.72
C VAL A 360 -11.91 9.82 22.29
N PRO A 361 -11.77 9.60 23.61
CA PRO A 361 -12.00 8.29 24.22
C PRO A 361 -13.50 8.01 24.29
N ALA A 362 -14.05 7.29 23.31
CA ALA A 362 -15.49 7.02 23.23
C ALA A 362 -16.06 6.31 24.48
N ARG A 363 -15.24 5.48 25.15
CA ARG A 363 -15.61 4.79 26.40
C ARG A 363 -15.72 5.73 27.60
N ASP A 364 -14.92 6.79 27.61
CA ASP A 364 -14.83 7.76 28.71
C ASP A 364 -15.35 9.14 28.29
N ILE A 365 -16.36 9.16 27.42
CA ILE A 365 -16.89 10.40 26.85
C ILE A 365 -17.36 11.38 27.93
N LEU A 366 -17.91 10.88 29.05
CA LEU A 366 -18.39 11.70 30.16
C LEU A 366 -17.22 12.46 30.81
N SER A 367 -16.16 11.73 31.17
CA SER A 367 -14.95 12.28 31.77
C SER A 367 -14.25 13.25 30.82
N PHE A 368 -14.10 12.86 29.56
CA PHE A 368 -13.54 13.72 28.51
C PHE A 368 -14.33 15.02 28.35
N THR A 369 -15.66 14.92 28.25
CA THR A 369 -16.56 16.08 28.12
C THR A 369 -16.44 17.00 29.33
N ALA A 370 -16.38 16.45 30.55
CA ALA A 370 -16.19 17.22 31.77
C ALA A 370 -14.83 17.94 31.80
N SER A 371 -13.77 17.32 31.28
CA SER A 371 -12.45 17.95 31.14
C SER A 371 -12.48 19.14 30.17
N ILE A 372 -13.04 18.96 28.97
CA ILE A 372 -13.07 20.03 27.95
C ILE A 372 -14.08 21.13 28.26
N ALA A 373 -15.14 20.85 29.04
CA ALA A 373 -16.13 21.83 29.48
C ALA A 373 -15.53 22.97 30.32
N ARG A 374 -14.32 22.78 30.86
CA ARG A 374 -13.58 23.82 31.58
C ARG A 374 -13.04 24.92 30.67
N SER A 375 -12.92 24.66 29.37
CA SER A 375 -12.51 25.68 28.40
C SER A 375 -13.71 26.51 27.93
N TYR A 376 -13.69 27.79 28.25
CA TYR A 376 -14.72 28.73 27.81
C TYR A 376 -14.51 29.23 26.36
N SER A 377 -13.33 29.00 25.79
CA SER A 377 -12.95 29.45 24.44
C SER A 377 -12.98 28.33 23.39
N LEU A 378 -13.01 27.05 23.80
CA LEU A 378 -12.95 25.91 22.89
C LEU A 378 -14.17 25.83 21.97
N ARG A 379 -13.97 26.03 20.67
CA ARG A 379 -15.04 26.04 19.67
C ARG A 379 -15.08 24.77 18.83
N VAL A 380 -13.93 24.14 18.63
CA VAL A 380 -13.81 22.99 17.73
C VAL A 380 -13.02 21.88 18.40
N VAL A 381 -13.61 20.69 18.47
CA VAL A 381 -12.91 19.46 18.86
C VAL A 381 -12.87 18.54 17.66
N VAL A 382 -11.69 18.12 17.23
CA VAL A 382 -11.54 17.17 16.12
C VAL A 382 -11.06 15.85 16.67
N ASP A 383 -11.87 14.81 16.43
CA ASP A 383 -11.51 13.44 16.77
C ASP A 383 -10.49 12.93 15.76
N VAL A 384 -9.23 12.77 16.18
CA VAL A 384 -8.15 12.25 15.32
C VAL A 384 -7.91 10.78 15.58
N GLU A 385 -7.26 10.09 14.64
CA GLU A 385 -6.98 8.67 14.80
C GLU A 385 -5.96 8.38 15.91
N ASN A 386 -6.27 7.37 16.72
CA ASN A 386 -5.41 6.87 17.77
C ASN A 386 -4.95 5.47 17.42
N HIS A 387 -3.64 5.27 17.30
CA HIS A 387 -3.04 3.96 17.09
C HIS A 387 -2.61 3.28 18.40
N VAL A 388 -2.96 3.85 19.56
CA VAL A 388 -2.62 3.28 20.88
C VAL A 388 -3.50 2.08 21.23
N ASP A 389 -4.79 2.10 20.86
CA ASP A 389 -5.73 1.03 21.19
C ASP A 389 -5.74 -0.06 20.11
N HIS A 390 -5.19 -1.23 20.43
CA HIS A 390 -5.33 -2.42 19.61
C HIS A 390 -6.76 -2.96 19.69
N GLY A 391 -7.65 -2.41 18.88
CA GLY A 391 -9.03 -2.86 18.77
C GLY A 391 -9.77 -2.13 17.68
N VAL A 392 -10.96 -2.64 17.32
CA VAL A 392 -11.89 -1.91 16.46
C VAL A 392 -12.20 -0.59 17.16
N ARG A 393 -11.67 0.51 16.62
CA ARG A 393 -11.90 1.84 17.16
C ARG A 393 -13.41 2.09 17.19
N GLN A 394 -13.92 2.43 18.38
CA GLN A 394 -15.28 2.91 18.50
C GLN A 394 -15.33 4.31 17.91
N THR A 395 -16.01 4.47 16.78
CA THR A 395 -16.27 5.78 16.18
C THR A 395 -17.20 6.58 17.07
N LEU A 396 -16.98 7.89 17.19
CA LEU A 396 -17.92 8.77 17.89
C LEU A 396 -19.32 8.66 17.30
N THR A 397 -20.30 8.30 18.14
CA THR A 397 -21.70 8.27 17.71
C THR A 397 -22.29 9.68 17.71
N GLN A 398 -23.41 9.85 17.01
CA GLN A 398 -24.15 11.11 17.03
C GLN A 398 -24.58 11.51 18.45
N ASP A 399 -24.87 10.54 19.32
CA ASP A 399 -25.27 10.81 20.71
C ASP A 399 -24.10 11.26 21.57
N ASN A 400 -22.89 10.71 21.35
CA ASN A 400 -21.68 11.25 21.96
C ASN A 400 -21.46 12.72 21.58
N ILE A 401 -21.62 13.05 20.29
CA ILE A 401 -21.46 14.43 19.80
C ILE A 401 -22.53 15.35 20.39
N ARG A 402 -23.80 14.94 20.40
CA ARG A 402 -24.89 15.70 21.03
C ARG A 402 -24.62 15.95 22.50
N TYR A 403 -24.16 14.93 23.22
CA TYR A 403 -23.80 15.05 24.63
C TYR A 403 -22.68 16.07 24.85
N MET A 404 -21.61 16.01 24.06
CA MET A 404 -20.53 17.00 24.11
C MET A 404 -21.04 18.42 23.86
N MET A 405 -21.82 18.62 22.78
CA MET A 405 -22.38 19.92 22.42
C MET A 405 -23.34 20.47 23.48
N ALA A 406 -24.08 19.61 24.18
CA ALA A 406 -24.98 20.01 25.25
C ALA A 406 -24.25 20.46 26.53
N ASN A 407 -23.10 19.84 26.84
CA ASN A 407 -22.38 20.08 28.10
C ASN A 407 -21.21 21.08 27.96
N VAL A 408 -20.70 21.30 26.75
CA VAL A 408 -19.61 22.24 26.46
C VAL A 408 -20.18 23.46 25.75
N ARG A 409 -20.57 24.48 26.52
CA ARG A 409 -21.31 25.66 26.02
C ARG A 409 -20.61 26.42 24.89
N SER A 410 -19.29 26.40 24.86
CA SER A 410 -18.43 27.08 23.88
C SER A 410 -18.31 26.30 22.55
N LEU A 411 -18.56 24.99 22.57
CA LEU A 411 -18.33 24.08 21.47
C LEU A 411 -19.35 24.32 20.35
N ARG A 412 -18.84 24.55 19.13
CA ARG A 412 -19.65 24.84 17.95
C ARG A 412 -19.61 23.71 16.92
N LYS A 413 -18.50 22.99 16.87
CA LYS A 413 -18.26 21.99 15.83
C LYS A 413 -17.44 20.83 16.36
N VAL A 414 -17.92 19.63 16.08
CA VAL A 414 -17.15 18.39 16.18
C VAL A 414 -17.13 17.78 14.79
N PRO A 415 -16.22 18.22 13.89
CA PRO A 415 -16.13 17.60 12.60
C PRO A 415 -15.68 16.15 12.81
N PRO A 416 -16.28 15.17 12.10
CA PRO A 416 -15.58 13.91 11.88
C PRO A 416 -14.22 14.24 11.25
N MET A 417 -13.19 13.46 11.57
CA MET A 417 -11.90 13.59 10.91
C MET A 417 -12.16 13.68 9.39
N PRO A 418 -11.61 14.66 8.67
CA PRO A 418 -11.67 14.61 7.23
C PRO A 418 -10.87 13.38 6.79
N ASP A 419 -11.59 12.33 6.37
CA ASP A 419 -11.23 11.29 5.40
C ASP A 419 -9.89 11.48 4.68
N TYR A 420 -8.76 11.42 5.37
CA TYR A 420 -7.45 11.51 4.74
C TYR A 420 -7.04 10.17 4.14
N GLN A 421 -7.72 9.06 4.48
CA GLN A 421 -7.42 7.76 3.88
C GLN A 421 -8.53 6.69 3.82
N ASN A 422 -9.72 6.80 4.45
CA ASN A 422 -10.61 5.61 4.59
C ASN A 422 -12.16 5.78 4.44
N ASP A 423 -12.65 6.82 3.76
CA ASP A 423 -14.10 7.17 3.71
C ASP A 423 -15.00 6.27 2.84
N SER A 424 -14.54 5.09 2.44
CA SER A 424 -15.20 4.32 1.38
C SER A 424 -16.24 3.29 1.86
N PHE A 425 -16.24 2.89 3.13
CA PHE A 425 -17.04 1.74 3.57
C PHE A 425 -18.14 2.06 4.60
N ALA A 426 -17.91 2.94 5.57
CA ALA A 426 -18.90 3.21 6.62
C ALA A 426 -20.14 3.96 6.10
N MET A 427 -19.96 4.89 5.15
CA MET A 427 -21.06 5.69 4.60
C MET A 427 -22.00 4.84 3.70
N LEU A 428 -21.44 3.87 2.97
CA LEU A 428 -22.22 2.96 2.12
C LEU A 428 -23.05 1.97 2.96
N PHE A 429 -22.48 1.43 4.05
CA PHE A 429 -23.18 0.52 4.96
C PHE A 429 -24.28 1.23 5.76
N HIS A 430 -24.03 2.44 6.27
CA HIS A 430 -25.03 3.17 7.05
C HIS A 430 -26.20 3.69 6.19
N PHE A 431 -25.91 4.12 4.95
CA PHE A 431 -26.94 4.53 4.00
C PHE A 431 -27.76 3.34 3.49
N CYS A 432 -27.12 2.22 3.11
CA CYS A 432 -27.85 1.03 2.64
C CYS A 432 -28.67 0.38 3.78
N GLY A 433 -28.14 0.32 5.00
CA GLY A 433 -28.87 -0.23 6.15
C GLY A 433 -30.12 0.57 6.52
N LYS A 434 -30.06 1.91 6.50
CA LYS A 434 -31.22 2.77 6.78
C LYS A 434 -32.24 2.78 5.65
N VAL A 435 -31.81 2.74 4.39
CA VAL A 435 -32.71 2.69 3.23
C VAL A 435 -33.44 1.35 3.16
N ILE A 436 -32.76 0.23 3.46
CA ILE A 436 -33.39 -1.11 3.49
C ILE A 436 -34.34 -1.24 4.70
N SER A 437 -33.93 -0.79 5.89
CA SER A 437 -34.80 -0.80 7.09
C SER A 437 -36.04 0.08 6.92
N PHE A 438 -35.92 1.24 6.28
CA PHE A 438 -37.04 2.14 5.98
C PHE A 438 -37.95 1.61 4.86
N ALA A 439 -37.38 1.01 3.80
CA ALA A 439 -38.16 0.41 2.71
C ALA A 439 -38.94 -0.83 3.14
N VAL A 440 -38.40 -1.64 4.06
CA VAL A 440 -39.05 -2.85 4.57
C VAL A 440 -40.13 -2.54 5.63
N SER A 441 -40.01 -1.44 6.37
CA SER A 441 -40.93 -1.14 7.48
C SER A 441 -42.11 -0.21 7.15
N GLN A 442 -42.10 0.53 6.03
CA GLN A 442 -43.05 1.63 5.85
C GLN A 442 -43.92 1.64 4.58
N PHE A 443 -43.70 0.84 3.52
CA PHE A 443 -44.45 1.06 2.27
C PHE A 443 -44.79 -0.19 1.42
N PRO A 444 -46.02 -0.75 1.55
CA PRO A 444 -46.53 -1.77 0.61
C PRO A 444 -47.14 -1.20 -0.69
N VAL A 445 -47.33 0.13 -0.85
CA VAL A 445 -48.28 0.67 -1.86
C VAL A 445 -47.65 1.60 -2.93
N LEU A 446 -46.33 1.79 -2.95
CA LEU A 446 -45.70 2.84 -3.78
C LEU A 446 -45.17 2.38 -5.16
N HIS A 447 -45.86 1.44 -5.81
CA HIS A 447 -45.50 0.98 -7.16
C HIS A 447 -45.99 1.91 -8.30
N HIS A 448 -46.69 3.01 -7.99
CA HIS A 448 -47.33 3.89 -8.99
C HIS A 448 -46.79 5.33 -9.07
N TYR A 449 -45.86 5.75 -8.20
CA TYR A 449 -45.39 7.16 -8.17
C TYR A 449 -43.87 7.34 -8.26
N MET A 450 -43.08 6.29 -8.44
CA MET A 450 -41.63 6.46 -8.65
C MET A 450 -41.29 6.72 -10.12
N PRO A 451 -40.50 7.77 -10.43
CA PRO A 451 -40.02 8.00 -11.78
C PRO A 451 -39.06 6.86 -12.22
N ALA A 452 -39.23 6.38 -13.46
CA ALA A 452 -38.53 5.23 -14.02
C ALA A 452 -36.99 5.17 -13.83
N PRO A 453 -36.24 6.30 -13.79
CA PRO A 453 -34.80 6.27 -13.50
C PRO A 453 -34.48 5.80 -12.08
N LEU A 454 -35.31 6.17 -11.10
CA LEU A 454 -35.17 5.78 -9.70
C LEU A 454 -35.50 4.30 -9.50
N LEU A 455 -36.50 3.78 -10.21
CA LEU A 455 -36.81 2.36 -10.25
C LEU A 455 -35.67 1.54 -10.86
N LYS A 456 -35.00 2.06 -11.90
CA LYS A 456 -33.81 1.45 -12.53
C LYS A 456 -32.57 1.48 -11.63
N ILE A 457 -32.40 2.52 -10.82
CA ILE A 457 -31.29 2.63 -9.87
C ILE A 457 -31.53 1.71 -8.68
N LEU A 458 -32.74 1.70 -8.12
CA LEU A 458 -33.13 0.77 -7.05
C LEU A 458 -33.09 -0.68 -7.52
N SER A 459 -33.55 -1.00 -8.73
CA SER A 459 -33.44 -2.37 -9.26
C SER A 459 -31.99 -2.79 -9.48
N ARG A 460 -31.10 -1.88 -9.87
CA ARG A 460 -29.66 -2.16 -10.01
C ARG A 460 -28.96 -2.29 -8.66
N ILE A 461 -29.31 -1.49 -7.66
CA ILE A 461 -28.79 -1.61 -6.29
C ILE A 461 -29.30 -2.91 -5.63
N ILE A 462 -30.58 -3.23 -5.82
CA ILE A 462 -31.20 -4.48 -5.36
C ILE A 462 -30.55 -5.67 -6.04
N VAL A 463 -30.33 -5.67 -7.36
CA VAL A 463 -29.62 -6.73 -8.10
C VAL A 463 -28.13 -6.80 -7.75
N TRP A 464 -27.51 -5.69 -7.34
CA TRP A 464 -26.11 -5.66 -6.92
C TRP A 464 -25.91 -6.14 -5.47
N LEU A 465 -26.92 -5.97 -4.59
CA LEU A 465 -26.90 -6.44 -3.20
C LEU A 465 -27.53 -7.85 -3.02
N LEU A 466 -28.44 -8.26 -3.91
CA LEU A 466 -29.13 -9.57 -3.90
C LEU A 466 -28.21 -10.80 -3.90
N PRO A 467 -27.00 -10.81 -4.48
CA PRO A 467 -26.14 -12.00 -4.47
C PRO A 467 -25.44 -12.24 -3.12
N TYR A 468 -25.26 -11.19 -2.30
CA TYR A 468 -24.29 -11.20 -1.21
C TYR A 468 -24.88 -11.51 0.17
N PHE A 469 -26.16 -11.20 0.40
CA PHE A 469 -26.84 -11.54 1.66
C PHE A 469 -27.46 -12.95 1.69
N PRO A 470 -28.12 -13.44 0.63
CA PRO A 470 -28.74 -14.76 0.65
C PRO A 470 -27.73 -15.92 0.63
N ALA A 471 -26.53 -15.77 0.05
CA ALA A 471 -25.59 -16.89 -0.05
C ALA A 471 -24.99 -17.29 1.31
N ILE A 472 -24.65 -16.31 2.16
CA ILE A 472 -24.13 -16.55 3.51
C ILE A 472 -25.30 -16.88 4.45
N GLN A 473 -26.41 -16.13 4.39
CA GLN A 473 -27.56 -16.38 5.25
C GLN A 473 -28.31 -17.69 4.92
N ALA A 474 -28.39 -18.12 3.66
CA ALA A 474 -28.94 -19.43 3.28
C ALA A 474 -27.98 -20.60 3.59
N CYS A 475 -26.68 -20.35 3.76
CA CYS A 475 -25.75 -21.33 4.33
C CYS A 475 -25.86 -21.43 5.86
N LEU A 476 -26.34 -20.36 6.53
CA LEU A 476 -26.50 -20.28 7.99
C LEU A 476 -27.90 -20.64 8.49
N GLN A 477 -28.88 -20.86 7.61
CA GLN A 477 -30.20 -21.40 7.98
C GLN A 477 -30.03 -22.68 8.82
N PRO A 478 -30.85 -22.89 9.88
CA PRO A 478 -30.76 -24.07 10.73
C PRO A 478 -31.08 -25.32 9.92
N LYS A 479 -30.04 -26.02 9.47
CA LYS A 479 -30.15 -27.36 8.90
C LYS A 479 -29.98 -28.38 10.04
N LYS A 480 -30.66 -29.52 9.93
CA LYS A 480 -30.71 -30.58 10.95
C LYS A 480 -29.36 -31.29 11.24
N GLY A 481 -28.26 -30.93 10.59
CA GLY A 481 -26.96 -31.58 10.74
C GLY A 481 -25.93 -30.76 11.52
N ARG A 482 -24.88 -31.44 12.00
CA ARG A 482 -23.78 -30.80 12.74
C ARG A 482 -22.87 -30.05 11.78
N ARG A 483 -22.21 -29.01 12.29
CA ARG A 483 -21.24 -28.20 11.54
C ARG A 483 -19.84 -28.46 12.07
N PHE A 484 -18.92 -28.71 11.17
CA PHE A 484 -17.50 -28.92 11.46
C PHE A 484 -16.66 -27.86 10.77
N VAL A 485 -15.56 -27.44 11.39
CA VAL A 485 -14.64 -26.47 10.80
C VAL A 485 -13.22 -27.02 10.89
N CYS A 486 -12.46 -26.91 9.79
CA CYS A 486 -11.03 -27.15 9.78
C CYS A 486 -10.34 -25.94 9.15
N GLY A 487 -9.68 -25.12 9.97
CA GLY A 487 -8.96 -23.96 9.48
C GLY A 487 -7.45 -24.02 9.65
N ILE A 488 -6.76 -23.37 8.71
CA ILE A 488 -5.31 -23.22 8.68
C ILE A 488 -4.95 -21.73 8.55
N PHE A 489 -4.09 -21.26 9.43
CA PHE A 489 -3.66 -19.85 9.49
C PHE A 489 -2.15 -19.73 9.62
N THR A 490 -1.62 -18.62 9.13
CA THR A 490 -0.23 -18.22 9.28
C THR A 490 -0.14 -16.88 10.02
N SER A 491 1.02 -16.56 10.60
CA SER A 491 1.17 -15.44 11.54
C SER A 491 1.11 -14.02 10.98
N SER A 492 0.32 -13.75 9.95
CA SER A 492 0.03 -12.36 9.62
C SER A 492 -1.04 -11.82 10.58
N GLU A 493 -0.91 -10.58 11.07
CA GLU A 493 -1.92 -9.92 11.92
C GLU A 493 -3.33 -9.98 11.27
N GLN A 494 -3.39 -10.00 9.93
CA GLN A 494 -4.64 -10.07 9.16
C GLN A 494 -5.32 -11.44 9.26
N ASP A 495 -4.56 -12.53 9.31
CA ASP A 495 -5.08 -13.90 9.38
C ASP A 495 -5.76 -14.16 10.74
N CYS A 496 -5.22 -13.61 11.83
CA CYS A 496 -5.78 -13.76 13.19
C CYS A 496 -7.15 -13.08 13.37
N HIS A 497 -7.30 -11.86 12.84
CA HIS A 497 -8.59 -11.14 12.90
C HIS A 497 -9.68 -11.87 12.11
N MET A 498 -9.29 -12.45 10.98
CA MET A 498 -10.20 -13.21 10.14
C MET A 498 -10.60 -14.53 10.76
N ALA A 499 -9.67 -15.23 11.41
CA ALA A 499 -9.95 -16.44 12.18
C ALA A 499 -11.08 -16.21 13.19
N SER A 500 -10.96 -15.12 13.97
CA SER A 500 -11.97 -14.72 14.95
C SER A 500 -13.32 -14.41 14.30
N MET A 501 -13.31 -13.67 13.18
CA MET A 501 -14.52 -13.34 12.45
C MET A 501 -15.23 -14.58 11.88
N VAL A 502 -14.50 -15.47 11.21
CA VAL A 502 -15.05 -16.68 10.59
C VAL A 502 -15.61 -17.62 11.66
N LYS A 503 -14.91 -17.79 12.79
CA LYS A 503 -15.40 -18.59 13.92
C LYS A 503 -16.74 -18.06 14.46
N ASN A 504 -16.83 -16.75 14.68
CA ASN A 504 -18.06 -16.10 15.16
C ASN A 504 -19.22 -16.21 14.15
N ILE A 505 -18.92 -16.22 12.85
CA ILE A 505 -19.94 -16.35 11.78
C ILE A 505 -20.45 -17.78 11.66
N LEU A 506 -19.57 -18.78 11.78
CA LEU A 506 -19.93 -20.18 11.56
C LEU A 506 -20.70 -20.80 12.75
N ASP A 507 -20.49 -20.27 13.96
CA ASP A 507 -21.13 -20.71 15.21
C ASP A 507 -21.00 -22.22 15.43
N CYS A 508 -19.79 -22.74 15.19
CA CYS A 508 -19.50 -24.16 15.35
C CYS A 508 -19.06 -24.47 16.79
N PRO A 509 -19.59 -25.55 17.41
CA PRO A 509 -19.15 -25.97 18.73
C PRO A 509 -17.63 -26.23 18.76
N PRO A 510 -16.94 -25.96 19.88
CA PRO A 510 -15.50 -26.20 20.02
C PRO A 510 -15.10 -27.63 19.66
N GLU A 511 -15.90 -28.63 20.07
CA GLU A 511 -15.66 -30.05 19.79
C GLU A 511 -15.73 -30.43 18.30
N ASN A 512 -16.28 -29.55 17.46
CA ASN A 512 -16.37 -29.73 16.02
C ASN A 512 -15.48 -28.73 15.25
N SER A 513 -14.64 -27.97 15.95
CA SER A 513 -13.88 -26.86 15.35
C SER A 513 -12.39 -27.07 15.58
N PHE A 514 -11.69 -27.35 14.49
CA PHE A 514 -10.25 -27.56 14.51
C PHE A 514 -9.48 -26.42 13.84
N TRP A 515 -8.41 -25.96 14.48
CA TRP A 515 -7.61 -24.83 13.99
C TRP A 515 -6.11 -25.06 14.17
N ILE A 516 -5.35 -25.06 13.06
CA ILE A 516 -3.88 -25.05 13.10
C ILE A 516 -3.35 -23.66 12.82
N TYR A 517 -2.42 -23.20 13.65
CA TYR A 517 -1.74 -21.93 13.51
C TYR A 517 -0.22 -22.11 13.35
N GLY A 518 0.33 -21.54 12.28
CA GLY A 518 1.76 -21.53 12.00
C GLY A 518 2.37 -20.18 12.39
N ASN A 519 3.31 -20.17 13.35
CA ASN A 519 4.00 -18.97 13.79
C ASN A 519 5.34 -18.75 13.06
N PHE A 520 5.47 -17.69 12.26
CA PHE A 520 6.72 -17.33 11.58
C PHE A 520 7.65 -16.42 12.40
N ASP A 521 7.20 -15.91 13.55
CA ASP A 521 7.96 -14.92 14.32
C ASP A 521 8.30 -15.45 15.72
N GLU A 522 9.60 -15.59 16.03
CA GLU A 522 10.10 -15.98 17.36
C GLU A 522 9.63 -15.00 18.46
N HIS A 523 9.31 -13.75 18.10
CA HIS A 523 8.94 -12.69 19.06
C HIS A 523 7.47 -12.66 19.47
N ILE A 524 6.58 -13.44 18.84
CA ILE A 524 5.14 -13.48 19.19
C ILE A 524 4.87 -14.35 20.43
N ARG A 525 5.88 -15.03 20.99
CA ARG A 525 5.70 -15.91 22.17
C ARG A 525 5.38 -15.21 23.49
N THR A 526 5.46 -13.88 23.59
CA THR A 526 5.35 -13.15 24.89
C THR A 526 4.34 -11.99 24.91
N GLY A 527 3.35 -11.97 24.02
CA GLY A 527 2.20 -11.04 24.10
C GLY A 527 1.07 -11.55 25.02
N PRO A 528 0.18 -10.65 25.52
CA PRO A 528 -0.89 -11.05 26.43
C PRO A 528 -1.84 -12.03 25.75
N GLU A 529 -2.26 -13.03 26.52
CA GLU A 529 -3.18 -14.14 26.21
C GLU A 529 -4.00 -13.96 24.92
N PHE A 530 -3.68 -14.77 23.91
CA PHE A 530 -4.55 -14.95 22.75
C PHE A 530 -5.95 -15.37 23.25
N PRO A 531 -7.05 -14.77 22.76
CA PRO A 531 -8.41 -15.10 23.20
C PRO A 531 -8.91 -16.47 22.70
N PHE A 532 -8.01 -17.40 22.37
CA PHE A 532 -8.30 -18.69 21.74
C PHE A 532 -7.28 -19.77 22.14
N GLU A 533 -7.78 -20.99 22.35
CA GLU A 533 -6.97 -22.21 22.38
C GLU A 533 -6.83 -22.73 20.93
N PHE A 534 -5.62 -22.70 20.38
CA PHE A 534 -5.30 -23.50 19.19
C PHE A 534 -4.95 -24.91 19.66
N GLU A 535 -5.53 -25.93 19.03
CA GLU A 535 -5.20 -27.33 19.39
C GLU A 535 -3.76 -27.68 18.97
N SER A 536 -3.22 -26.99 17.96
CA SER A 536 -1.83 -27.12 17.53
C SER A 536 -1.25 -25.79 17.06
N VAL A 537 -0.20 -25.34 17.74
CA VAL A 537 0.66 -24.23 17.31
C VAL A 537 1.97 -24.82 16.83
N MET A 538 2.29 -24.63 15.55
CA MET A 538 3.57 -25.04 14.98
C MET A 538 4.49 -23.84 14.79
N ASP A 539 5.71 -23.96 15.28
CA ASP A 539 6.75 -22.95 15.05
C ASP A 539 7.41 -23.18 13.69
N ILE A 540 7.19 -22.24 12.76
CA ILE A 540 7.67 -22.28 11.38
C ILE A 540 8.72 -21.18 11.10
N SER A 541 9.29 -20.57 12.14
CA SER A 541 10.26 -19.45 12.06
C SER A 541 11.70 -19.85 11.67
N GLU A 542 12.05 -21.13 11.75
CA GLU A 542 13.44 -21.58 11.53
C GLU A 542 13.89 -21.59 10.04
N PRO A 543 15.20 -21.52 9.74
CA PRO A 543 15.79 -21.48 8.37
C PRO A 543 15.42 -22.63 7.42
N TRP A 544 14.77 -23.68 7.92
CA TRP A 544 14.28 -24.87 7.20
C TRP A 544 12.74 -24.85 7.07
N ALA A 545 12.16 -23.66 6.96
CA ALA A 545 10.71 -23.43 6.91
C ALA A 545 9.97 -24.36 5.95
N CYS A 546 10.54 -24.74 4.80
CA CYS A 546 9.91 -25.66 3.84
C CYS A 546 9.53 -27.03 4.44
N ARG A 547 10.37 -27.61 5.31
CA ARG A 547 10.08 -28.91 5.95
C ARG A 547 8.96 -28.77 6.99
N LYS A 548 9.06 -27.77 7.87
CA LYS A 548 8.06 -27.53 8.90
C LYS A 548 6.72 -27.09 8.29
N LEU A 549 6.75 -26.35 7.18
CA LEU A 549 5.58 -26.05 6.37
C LEU A 549 4.96 -27.34 5.82
N SER A 550 5.74 -28.25 5.23
CA SER A 550 5.23 -29.54 4.78
C SER A 550 4.62 -30.39 5.91
N GLU A 551 5.23 -30.39 7.10
CA GLU A 551 4.70 -31.06 8.29
C GLU A 551 3.41 -30.39 8.77
N PHE A 552 3.34 -29.06 8.72
CA PHE A 552 2.16 -28.24 9.04
C PHE A 552 0.98 -28.53 8.09
N TYR A 553 1.20 -28.61 6.78
CA TYR A 553 0.16 -29.04 5.83
C TYR A 553 -0.22 -30.50 6.02
N GLY A 554 0.77 -31.36 6.26
CA GLY A 554 0.53 -32.78 6.56
C GLY A 554 -0.42 -32.93 7.74
N ALA A 555 -0.16 -32.20 8.83
CA ALA A 555 -1.03 -32.17 10.00
C ALA A 555 -2.45 -31.66 9.68
N TYR A 556 -2.56 -30.59 8.88
CA TYR A 556 -3.86 -30.07 8.44
C TYR A 556 -4.65 -31.13 7.66
N PHE A 557 -4.04 -31.76 6.67
CA PHE A 557 -4.70 -32.78 5.86
C PHE A 557 -5.02 -34.06 6.63
N CYS A 558 -4.16 -34.48 7.56
CA CYS A 558 -4.45 -35.58 8.47
C CYS A 558 -5.70 -35.27 9.28
N GLN A 559 -5.78 -34.08 9.89
CA GLN A 559 -6.97 -33.74 10.66
C GLN A 559 -8.23 -33.62 9.80
N VAL A 560 -8.14 -33.04 8.59
CA VAL A 560 -9.27 -32.99 7.67
C VAL A 560 -9.77 -34.43 7.42
N ARG A 561 -8.88 -35.39 7.19
CA ARG A 561 -9.25 -36.81 7.02
C ARG A 561 -9.88 -37.43 8.28
N ASP A 562 -9.37 -37.10 9.45
CA ASP A 562 -9.91 -37.59 10.72
C ASP A 562 -11.32 -37.04 10.97
N VAL A 563 -11.56 -35.76 10.70
CA VAL A 563 -12.89 -35.14 10.77
C VAL A 563 -13.82 -35.78 9.74
N LEU A 564 -13.37 -35.96 8.50
CA LEU A 564 -14.15 -36.59 7.42
C LEU A 564 -14.67 -37.98 7.79
N SER A 565 -13.92 -38.76 8.58
CA SER A 565 -14.34 -40.08 9.04
C SER A 565 -15.55 -40.06 9.99
N GLN A 566 -15.81 -38.91 10.63
CA GLN A 566 -16.88 -38.71 11.61
C GLN A 566 -18.15 -38.08 11.02
N LEU A 567 -18.07 -37.64 9.75
CA LEU A 567 -19.15 -36.91 9.10
C LEU A 567 -20.20 -37.84 8.49
N THR A 568 -21.46 -37.46 8.66
CA THR A 568 -22.62 -38.07 8.01
C THR A 568 -23.07 -37.23 6.81
N ALA A 569 -23.98 -37.74 5.99
CA ALA A 569 -24.48 -37.02 4.81
C ALA A 569 -25.27 -35.74 5.16
N ASP A 570 -25.80 -35.65 6.39
CA ASP A 570 -26.54 -34.48 6.87
C ASP A 570 -25.61 -33.37 7.41
N ASP A 571 -24.34 -33.69 7.69
CA ASP A 571 -23.37 -32.74 8.26
C ASP A 571 -22.82 -31.76 7.21
N THR A 572 -22.21 -30.67 7.67
CA THR A 572 -21.51 -29.70 6.81
C THR A 572 -20.09 -29.44 7.33
N LEU A 573 -19.10 -29.59 6.46
CA LEU A 573 -17.69 -29.29 6.74
C LEU A 573 -17.30 -27.94 6.12
N PHE A 574 -16.73 -27.05 6.93
CA PHE A 574 -16.16 -25.78 6.49
C PHE A 574 -14.63 -25.89 6.50
N LEU A 575 -14.01 -25.79 5.32
CA LEU A 575 -12.57 -25.64 5.19
C LEU A 575 -12.24 -24.16 5.14
N VAL A 576 -11.41 -23.66 6.06
CA VAL A 576 -11.05 -22.23 6.12
C VAL A 576 -9.57 -22.09 5.85
N LEU A 577 -9.22 -21.50 4.72
CA LEU A 577 -7.82 -21.36 4.31
C LEU A 577 -7.44 -19.89 4.30
N CYS A 578 -6.51 -19.48 5.15
CA CYS A 578 -5.98 -18.11 5.12
C CYS A 578 -4.65 -18.09 4.39
N GLY A 579 -4.63 -17.36 3.28
CA GLY A 579 -3.48 -17.25 2.40
C GLY A 579 -3.75 -16.26 1.27
N ARG A 580 -2.71 -15.94 0.50
CA ARG A 580 -2.78 -15.03 -0.64
C ARG A 580 -3.01 -15.82 -1.92
N GLY A 581 -4.09 -15.54 -2.64
CA GLY A 581 -4.35 -16.16 -3.93
C GLY A 581 -3.28 -15.76 -4.95
N SER A 582 -2.69 -16.73 -5.63
CA SER A 582 -1.76 -16.50 -6.73
C SER A 582 -2.49 -16.39 -8.06
N GLU A 583 -2.00 -15.55 -8.97
CA GLU A 583 -2.52 -15.45 -10.35
C GLU A 583 -2.40 -16.77 -11.12
N ARG A 584 -1.56 -17.69 -10.64
CA ARG A 584 -1.30 -19.00 -11.26
C ARG A 584 -2.24 -20.11 -10.80
N GLY A 585 -3.17 -19.80 -9.90
CA GLY A 585 -4.13 -20.77 -9.38
C GLY A 585 -3.93 -21.20 -7.93
N PRO A 586 -2.73 -21.40 -7.35
CA PRO A 586 -2.64 -21.88 -5.98
C PRO A 586 -2.94 -20.79 -4.94
N LEU A 587 -3.27 -21.22 -3.73
CA LEU A 587 -3.35 -20.36 -2.56
C LEU A 587 -2.01 -20.40 -1.83
N LEU A 588 -1.33 -19.25 -1.75
CA LEU A 588 -0.05 -19.11 -1.06
C LEU A 588 -0.31 -19.00 0.44
N ILE A 589 -0.01 -20.04 1.20
CA ILE A 589 -0.15 -20.04 2.66
C ILE A 589 1.25 -19.89 3.25
N GLY A 590 1.48 -18.80 3.98
CA GLY A 590 2.79 -18.40 4.50
C GLY A 590 3.03 -16.89 4.47
N ASN A 591 4.27 -16.47 4.71
CA ASN A 591 4.70 -15.07 4.55
C ASN A 591 5.37 -14.85 3.18
N GLU A 592 5.84 -13.62 2.89
CA GLU A 592 6.44 -13.29 1.59
C GLU A 592 7.73 -14.06 1.30
N ASP A 593 8.47 -14.44 2.34
CA ASP A 593 9.79 -15.09 2.24
C ASP A 593 9.70 -16.63 2.29
N SER A 594 8.60 -17.17 2.79
CA SER A 594 8.40 -18.60 3.03
C SER A 594 6.90 -18.93 2.98
N TYR A 595 6.44 -19.32 1.80
CA TYR A 595 5.08 -19.76 1.55
C TYR A 595 5.04 -21.11 0.85
N PHE A 596 3.87 -21.75 0.89
CA PHE A 596 3.59 -22.98 0.18
C PHE A 596 2.41 -22.79 -0.77
N ASP A 597 2.54 -23.39 -1.95
CA ASP A 597 1.51 -23.39 -2.97
C ASP A 597 0.46 -24.47 -2.67
N LEU A 598 -0.65 -24.09 -2.04
CA LEU A 598 -1.78 -24.99 -1.86
C LEU A 598 -2.62 -25.02 -3.13
N TRP A 599 -2.54 -26.12 -3.87
CA TRP A 599 -3.32 -26.35 -5.09
C TRP A 599 -4.71 -26.92 -4.77
N PRO A 600 -5.74 -26.60 -5.58
CA PRO A 600 -7.08 -27.14 -5.38
C PRO A 600 -7.09 -28.67 -5.42
N GLY A 601 -6.35 -29.31 -6.34
CA GLY A 601 -6.31 -30.77 -6.44
C GLY A 601 -5.89 -31.48 -5.14
N SER A 602 -5.02 -30.88 -4.32
CA SER A 602 -4.65 -31.43 -3.01
C SER A 602 -5.81 -31.46 -2.03
N LEU A 603 -6.66 -30.42 -2.05
CA LEU A 603 -7.89 -30.39 -1.28
C LEU A 603 -8.92 -31.37 -1.86
N GLU A 604 -9.00 -31.52 -3.18
CA GLU A 604 -9.96 -32.42 -3.85
C GLU A 604 -9.72 -33.84 -3.40
N MET A 605 -8.46 -34.30 -3.49
CA MET A 605 -8.07 -35.62 -2.99
C MET A 605 -8.35 -35.79 -1.50
N ALA A 606 -8.26 -34.72 -0.69
CA ALA A 606 -8.53 -34.81 0.74
C ALA A 606 -10.02 -35.02 1.03
N VAL A 607 -10.92 -34.39 0.28
CA VAL A 607 -12.37 -34.47 0.51
C VAL A 607 -13.15 -35.33 -0.48
N GLU A 608 -12.50 -36.00 -1.44
CA GLU A 608 -13.14 -36.80 -2.50
C GLU A 608 -14.14 -37.83 -1.93
N ARG A 609 -13.83 -38.39 -0.76
CA ARG A 609 -14.65 -39.40 -0.06
C ARG A 609 -15.62 -38.82 0.98
N CYS A 610 -15.72 -37.49 1.07
CA CYS A 610 -16.61 -36.82 2.01
C CYS A 610 -18.08 -37.08 1.63
N LYS A 611 -18.86 -37.63 2.56
CA LYS A 611 -20.31 -37.77 2.40
C LYS A 611 -21.08 -36.49 2.78
N ALA A 612 -20.47 -35.63 3.58
CA ALA A 612 -21.05 -34.37 4.02
C ALA A 612 -20.93 -33.28 2.95
N LYS A 613 -21.69 -32.20 3.15
CA LYS A 613 -21.55 -31.00 2.31
C LYS A 613 -20.28 -30.25 2.69
N VAL A 614 -19.36 -30.06 1.75
CA VAL A 614 -18.13 -29.28 1.98
C VAL A 614 -18.29 -27.85 1.47
N GLN A 615 -17.91 -26.87 2.29
CA GLN A 615 -17.83 -25.45 1.94
C GLN A 615 -16.40 -24.96 2.17
N LEU A 616 -15.80 -24.37 1.14
CA LEU A 616 -14.44 -23.87 1.20
C LEU A 616 -14.46 -22.35 1.31
N ILE A 617 -13.88 -21.80 2.38
CA ILE A 617 -13.81 -20.36 2.64
C ILE A 617 -12.37 -19.90 2.42
N VAL A 618 -12.18 -18.95 1.51
CA VAL A 618 -10.88 -18.35 1.23
C VAL A 618 -11.00 -16.82 1.18
N PRO A 619 -10.14 -16.06 1.87
CA PRO A 619 -10.19 -14.60 1.89
C PRO A 619 -9.50 -13.94 0.70
N ALA A 620 -8.73 -14.72 -0.07
CA ALA A 620 -8.00 -14.21 -1.20
C ALA A 620 -8.91 -13.74 -2.33
N ARG A 621 -8.55 -12.61 -2.95
CA ARG A 621 -9.01 -12.29 -4.30
C ARG A 621 -8.48 -13.34 -5.28
N ARG A 622 -9.41 -14.06 -5.92
CA ARG A 622 -9.23 -14.83 -7.16
C ARG A 622 -8.66 -16.26 -7.14
N PRO A 623 -8.79 -17.13 -6.11
CA PRO A 623 -8.76 -18.55 -6.43
C PRO A 623 -10.03 -18.85 -7.25
N CYS A 624 -9.92 -18.91 -8.59
CA CYS A 624 -11.01 -19.36 -9.47
C CYS A 624 -11.18 -20.88 -9.37
N TRP A 625 -11.26 -21.41 -8.13
CA TRP A 625 -11.37 -22.83 -7.88
C TRP A 625 -12.82 -23.26 -8.08
N ALA A 626 -13.01 -24.17 -9.02
CA ALA A 626 -14.24 -24.93 -9.18
C ALA A 626 -13.91 -26.39 -8.85
N SER A 627 -14.74 -27.01 -8.03
CA SER A 627 -14.64 -28.43 -7.70
C SER A 627 -16.04 -29.01 -7.57
N PRO A 628 -16.27 -30.26 -8.00
CA PRO A 628 -17.51 -30.96 -7.68
C PRO A 628 -17.61 -31.33 -6.19
N HIS A 629 -16.49 -31.33 -5.44
CA HIS A 629 -16.44 -31.82 -4.06
C HIS A 629 -16.72 -30.74 -3.00
N TRP A 630 -16.69 -29.44 -3.36
CA TRP A 630 -17.02 -28.35 -2.44
C TRP A 630 -17.65 -27.16 -3.14
N ARG A 631 -18.24 -26.29 -2.33
CA ARG A 631 -18.66 -24.95 -2.75
C ARG A 631 -17.70 -23.89 -2.23
N LEU A 632 -17.06 -23.14 -3.13
CA LEU A 632 -16.18 -22.02 -2.77
C LEU A 632 -17.01 -20.80 -2.31
N LEU A 633 -16.58 -20.20 -1.21
CA LEU A 633 -17.07 -18.96 -0.62
C LEU A 633 -15.90 -17.99 -0.49
N THR A 634 -15.88 -16.93 -1.29
CA THR A 634 -14.83 -15.91 -1.24
C THR A 634 -15.26 -14.74 -0.35
N LEU A 635 -14.44 -14.38 0.63
CA LEU A 635 -14.66 -13.20 1.46
C LEU A 635 -13.93 -12.00 0.83
N ASP A 636 -14.60 -11.26 -0.07
CA ASP A 636 -14.01 -10.07 -0.72
C ASP A 636 -14.15 -8.83 0.19
N VAL A 637 -13.54 -8.90 1.38
CA VAL A 637 -13.48 -7.81 2.35
C VAL A 637 -12.07 -7.83 2.96
N PHE A 638 -11.36 -6.71 2.89
CA PHE A 638 -10.04 -6.39 3.45
C PHE A 638 -8.81 -6.39 2.51
N SER A 639 -7.97 -5.38 2.75
CA SER A 639 -6.63 -5.06 2.22
C SER A 639 -6.52 -4.22 0.94
N GLN A 640 -6.35 -2.90 1.12
CA GLN A 640 -5.55 -2.07 0.20
C GLN A 640 -4.92 -0.89 0.94
N SER A 641 -3.97 -1.17 1.84
CA SER A 641 -3.00 -0.16 2.32
C SER A 641 -1.78 -0.84 2.92
N ARG A 642 -0.58 -0.46 2.42
CA ARG A 642 0.78 -0.94 2.73
C ARG A 642 1.30 -2.17 1.96
N LEU A 643 1.96 -1.88 0.85
CA LEU A 643 3.09 -2.66 0.32
C LEU A 643 3.78 -1.77 -0.71
N GLU A 644 4.69 -0.90 -0.26
CA GLU A 644 5.66 -0.22 -1.15
C GLU A 644 6.79 0.54 -0.41
N ALA A 645 7.07 0.27 0.88
CA ALA A 645 8.10 1.01 1.61
C ALA A 645 9.18 0.15 2.31
N THR A 646 9.29 -1.15 2.02
CA THR A 646 10.23 -2.03 2.74
C THR A 646 11.01 -2.98 1.84
N LEU A 647 11.53 -2.50 0.72
CA LEU A 647 12.51 -3.24 -0.09
C LEU A 647 13.73 -2.36 -0.40
N THR A 648 14.47 -1.98 0.64
CA THR A 648 15.91 -1.66 0.59
C THR A 648 16.45 -1.65 2.02
N SER A 649 16.73 -2.82 2.61
CA SER A 649 17.67 -2.99 3.74
C SER A 649 17.54 -4.42 4.32
N ALA A 650 18.17 -5.38 3.67
CA ALA A 650 18.62 -6.62 4.30
C ALA A 650 19.66 -7.28 3.39
N ASP A 651 20.90 -6.78 3.40
CA ASP A 651 22.03 -7.58 2.97
C ASP A 651 22.89 -7.91 4.19
N SER A 652 23.07 -9.22 4.36
CA SER A 652 23.85 -9.85 5.39
C SER A 652 25.33 -9.53 5.17
N LYS A 653 26.02 -9.20 6.26
CA LYS A 653 27.49 -9.05 6.29
C LYS A 653 28.14 -10.38 5.91
N SER A 654 28.57 -10.52 4.66
CA SER A 654 29.72 -11.34 4.30
C SER A 654 30.86 -10.39 3.89
N SER A 655 32.08 -10.73 4.28
CA SER A 655 33.26 -9.87 4.16
C SER A 655 33.54 -9.48 2.70
N LEU A 656 33.33 -8.20 2.38
CA LEU A 656 33.70 -7.58 1.11
C LEU A 656 35.22 -7.41 1.03
N ALA A 657 35.86 -8.25 0.23
CA ALA A 657 37.07 -7.90 -0.50
C ALA A 657 36.66 -7.18 -1.80
N ASP A 658 37.53 -6.31 -2.32
CA ASP A 658 37.39 -5.52 -3.55
C ASP A 658 36.59 -6.22 -4.67
N THR A 659 35.39 -5.73 -4.96
CA THR A 659 34.53 -6.22 -6.07
C THR A 659 34.47 -5.28 -7.27
N ASP A 660 35.31 -4.24 -7.30
CA ASP A 660 35.43 -3.32 -8.43
C ASP A 660 36.37 -3.83 -9.54
N ALA A 661 36.88 -5.05 -9.42
CA ALA A 661 37.65 -5.67 -10.51
C ALA A 661 36.76 -5.76 -11.78
N PRO A 662 37.20 -5.19 -12.92
CA PRO A 662 36.45 -5.28 -14.15
C PRO A 662 36.30 -6.75 -14.57
N MET A 663 35.12 -7.09 -15.07
CA MET A 663 34.86 -8.41 -15.65
C MET A 663 35.88 -8.70 -16.75
N SER A 664 36.36 -9.95 -16.82
CA SER A 664 37.25 -10.34 -17.91
C SER A 664 36.55 -10.13 -19.27
N GLU A 665 37.31 -9.76 -20.30
CA GLU A 665 36.76 -9.55 -21.65
C GLU A 665 36.09 -10.83 -22.18
N GLU A 666 36.62 -12.00 -21.83
CA GLU A 666 36.03 -13.31 -22.17
C GLU A 666 34.66 -13.54 -21.52
N ASP A 667 34.52 -13.19 -20.24
CA ASP A 667 33.24 -13.28 -19.52
C ASP A 667 32.22 -12.27 -20.07
N GLU A 668 32.66 -11.07 -20.48
CA GLU A 668 31.77 -10.06 -21.07
C GLU A 668 31.26 -10.49 -22.45
N VAL A 669 32.11 -11.04 -23.31
CA VAL A 669 31.69 -11.64 -24.59
C VAL A 669 30.74 -12.83 -24.35
N GLY A 670 31.05 -13.68 -23.37
CA GLY A 670 30.21 -14.80 -22.96
C GLY A 670 28.83 -14.36 -22.46
N LEU A 671 28.78 -13.28 -21.67
CA LEU A 671 27.56 -12.67 -21.16
C LEU A 671 26.67 -12.14 -22.30
N ILE A 672 27.24 -11.39 -23.24
CA ILE A 672 26.47 -10.84 -24.36
C ILE A 672 25.90 -11.96 -25.23
N ARG A 673 26.70 -12.99 -25.54
CA ARG A 673 26.24 -14.15 -26.32
C ARG A 673 25.09 -14.88 -25.63
N LEU A 674 25.25 -15.22 -24.35
CA LEU A 674 24.20 -15.91 -23.60
C LEU A 674 22.96 -15.04 -23.40
N ALA A 675 23.10 -13.72 -23.26
CA ALA A 675 21.98 -12.79 -23.19
C ALA A 675 21.23 -12.72 -24.52
N GLN A 676 21.93 -12.71 -25.66
CA GLN A 676 21.32 -12.78 -26.99
C GLN A 676 20.56 -14.09 -27.20
N GLU A 677 21.16 -15.22 -26.84
CA GLU A 677 20.50 -16.52 -26.88
C GLU A 677 19.26 -16.53 -25.97
N HIS A 678 19.39 -16.04 -24.74
CA HIS A 678 18.28 -15.98 -23.80
C HIS A 678 17.13 -15.09 -24.29
N LEU A 679 17.41 -13.93 -24.91
CA LEU A 679 16.40 -13.06 -25.53
C LEU A 679 15.83 -13.63 -26.83
N HIS A 680 16.59 -14.42 -27.56
CA HIS A 680 16.11 -15.11 -28.75
C HIS A 680 15.05 -16.16 -28.38
N PHE A 681 15.26 -16.85 -27.26
CA PHE A 681 14.41 -17.95 -26.80
C PHE A 681 13.28 -17.50 -25.85
N LEU A 682 13.50 -16.47 -25.03
CA LEU A 682 12.56 -15.88 -24.04
C LEU A 682 11.73 -16.92 -23.26
N PRO A 683 12.23 -17.43 -22.10
CA PRO A 683 11.54 -18.45 -21.31
C PRO A 683 10.18 -17.97 -20.75
N PRO A 684 9.35 -18.88 -20.20
CA PRO A 684 8.04 -18.52 -19.63
C PRO A 684 8.14 -17.37 -18.62
N LEU A 685 7.19 -16.43 -18.66
CA LEU A 685 7.16 -15.22 -17.83
C LEU A 685 6.98 -15.53 -16.35
N THR A 686 8.08 -15.75 -15.65
CA THR A 686 8.17 -15.67 -14.20
C THR A 686 8.77 -14.33 -13.79
N LEU A 687 8.63 -13.93 -12.53
CA LEU A 687 9.20 -12.67 -12.05
C LEU A 687 10.73 -12.65 -12.17
N SER A 688 11.39 -13.77 -11.85
CA SER A 688 12.85 -13.91 -11.99
C SER A 688 13.27 -13.88 -13.46
N GLU A 689 12.51 -14.51 -14.36
CA GLU A 689 12.80 -14.50 -15.81
C GLU A 689 12.51 -13.14 -16.45
N ALA A 690 11.47 -12.43 -16.02
CA ALA A 690 11.19 -11.07 -16.48
C ALA A 690 12.32 -10.11 -16.06
N ASN A 691 12.85 -10.27 -14.84
CA ASN A 691 14.01 -9.52 -14.36
C ASN A 691 15.27 -9.88 -15.15
N LEU A 692 15.54 -11.18 -15.36
CA LEU A 692 16.69 -11.65 -16.15
C LEU A 692 16.61 -11.19 -17.61
N ALA A 693 15.44 -11.26 -18.24
CA ALA A 693 15.20 -10.79 -19.60
C ALA A 693 15.36 -9.27 -19.72
N SER A 694 14.90 -8.50 -18.73
CA SER A 694 15.13 -7.04 -18.67
C SER A 694 16.62 -6.71 -18.62
N LYS A 695 17.37 -7.42 -17.77
CA LYS A 695 18.84 -7.31 -17.68
C LYS A 695 19.53 -7.71 -18.98
N CYS A 696 19.11 -8.80 -19.61
CA CYS A 696 19.62 -9.22 -20.92
C CYS A 696 19.32 -8.17 -22.00
N ALA A 697 18.13 -7.58 -22.01
CA ALA A 697 17.74 -6.55 -22.97
C ALA A 697 18.61 -5.30 -22.84
N ALA A 698 18.92 -4.89 -21.61
CA ALA A 698 19.85 -3.80 -21.32
C ALA A 698 21.29 -4.10 -21.82
N LEU A 699 21.73 -5.37 -21.76
CA LEU A 699 23.05 -5.79 -22.26
C LEU A 699 23.12 -5.82 -23.80
N VAL A 700 22.07 -6.31 -24.46
CA VAL A 700 22.08 -6.54 -25.93
C VAL A 700 21.68 -5.29 -26.73
N LYS A 701 20.78 -4.47 -26.18
CA LYS A 701 20.28 -3.25 -26.83
C LYS A 701 20.41 -2.05 -25.88
N PRO A 702 21.63 -1.52 -25.67
CA PRO A 702 21.87 -0.39 -24.76
C PRO A 702 21.14 0.91 -25.15
N CYS A 703 20.53 0.97 -26.35
CA CYS A 703 19.83 2.14 -26.88
C CYS A 703 18.31 2.14 -26.64
N TYR A 704 17.74 1.17 -25.89
CA TYR A 704 16.32 1.18 -25.53
C TYR A 704 16.11 1.88 -24.17
N PRO A 705 15.71 3.17 -24.13
CA PRO A 705 15.26 3.77 -22.88
C PRO A 705 14.02 3.03 -22.34
N PRO A 706 13.93 2.75 -21.02
CA PRO A 706 14.63 3.45 -19.92
C PRO A 706 15.66 2.60 -19.15
N CYS A 707 16.31 1.59 -19.74
CA CYS A 707 17.17 0.69 -18.97
C CYS A 707 18.54 1.34 -18.64
N ARG A 708 18.88 1.42 -17.34
CA ARG A 708 20.23 1.81 -16.88
C ARG A 708 21.27 0.75 -17.29
N PRO A 709 22.55 1.13 -17.52
CA PRO A 709 23.63 0.15 -17.67
C PRO A 709 23.76 -0.72 -16.41
N LEU A 710 24.05 -2.01 -16.57
CA LEU A 710 24.30 -2.92 -15.45
C LEU A 710 25.64 -2.62 -14.79
N THR A 711 25.68 -2.69 -13.46
CA THR A 711 26.94 -2.70 -12.70
C THR A 711 27.73 -4.00 -12.95
N ASN A 712 29.04 -4.03 -12.66
CA ASN A 712 29.85 -5.24 -12.80
C ASN A 712 29.30 -6.40 -11.96
N GLU A 713 28.86 -6.13 -10.73
CA GLU A 713 28.21 -7.12 -9.88
C GLU A 713 26.91 -7.66 -10.52
N GLU A 714 26.07 -6.78 -11.07
CA GLU A 714 24.85 -7.17 -11.77
C GLU A 714 25.16 -8.01 -13.01
N LYS A 715 26.21 -7.66 -13.77
CA LYS A 715 26.68 -8.43 -14.92
C LYS A 715 27.16 -9.83 -14.49
N VAL A 716 27.94 -9.96 -13.42
CA VAL A 716 28.41 -11.27 -12.90
C VAL A 716 27.23 -12.14 -12.45
N LYS A 717 26.29 -11.57 -11.67
CA LYS A 717 25.07 -12.29 -11.26
C LYS A 717 24.25 -12.73 -12.47
N THR A 718 24.12 -11.87 -13.49
CA THR A 718 23.41 -12.17 -14.74
C THR A 718 24.10 -13.28 -15.53
N LEU A 719 25.43 -13.24 -15.65
CA LEU A 719 26.23 -14.26 -16.33
C LEU A 719 26.07 -15.62 -15.66
N ASN A 720 26.14 -15.69 -14.33
CA ASN A 720 25.97 -16.93 -13.58
C ASN A 720 24.56 -17.52 -13.74
N ALA A 721 23.52 -16.67 -13.72
CA ALA A 721 22.15 -17.10 -13.97
C ALA A 721 21.97 -17.66 -15.40
N LEU A 722 22.58 -17.00 -16.40
CA LEU A 722 22.53 -17.44 -17.79
C LEU A 722 23.32 -18.74 -18.04
N ARG A 723 24.50 -18.90 -17.43
CA ARG A 723 25.29 -20.15 -17.47
C ARG A 723 24.49 -21.30 -16.88
N LYS A 724 23.88 -21.10 -15.70
CA LYS A 724 22.99 -22.07 -15.06
C LYS A 724 21.85 -22.47 -16.03
N GLN A 725 21.19 -21.50 -16.65
CA GLN A 725 20.15 -21.75 -17.66
C GLN A 725 20.65 -22.59 -18.85
N ALA A 726 21.80 -22.24 -19.42
CA ALA A 726 22.39 -22.99 -20.54
C ALA A 726 22.70 -24.44 -20.15
N THR A 727 23.24 -24.67 -18.95
CA THR A 727 23.51 -26.02 -18.44
C THR A 727 22.24 -26.85 -18.28
N LEU A 728 21.15 -26.25 -17.80
CA LEU A 728 19.86 -26.94 -17.67
C LEU A 728 19.27 -27.36 -19.02
N ARG A 729 19.48 -26.55 -20.07
CA ARG A 729 19.06 -26.87 -21.45
C ARG A 729 19.79 -28.08 -21.99
N ILE A 730 21.11 -28.12 -21.82
CA ILE A 730 21.96 -29.24 -22.25
C ILE A 730 21.52 -30.50 -21.52
N MET A 731 21.30 -30.41 -20.21
CA MET A 731 20.87 -31.56 -19.41
C MET A 731 19.50 -32.10 -19.88
N ALA A 732 18.53 -31.23 -20.15
CA ALA A 732 17.23 -31.63 -20.69
C ALA A 732 17.36 -32.37 -22.02
N LEU A 733 18.16 -31.82 -22.94
CA LEU A 733 18.40 -32.44 -24.24
C LEU A 733 19.04 -33.83 -24.09
N ASN A 734 20.03 -33.97 -23.22
CA ASN A 734 20.68 -35.26 -22.95
C ASN A 734 19.70 -36.30 -22.37
N ILE A 735 18.80 -35.89 -21.46
CA ILE A 735 17.75 -36.76 -20.92
C ILE A 735 16.87 -37.30 -22.05
N ALA A 736 16.37 -36.41 -22.91
CA ALA A 736 15.51 -36.79 -24.03
C ALA A 736 16.22 -37.71 -25.03
N GLN A 737 17.48 -37.42 -25.37
CA GLN A 737 18.28 -38.25 -26.29
C GLN A 737 18.54 -39.65 -25.72
N LYS A 738 18.92 -39.75 -24.44
CA LYS A 738 19.19 -41.05 -23.78
C LYS A 738 17.94 -41.89 -23.59
N LEU A 739 16.75 -41.28 -23.57
CA LEU A 739 15.47 -41.99 -23.56
C LEU A 739 15.01 -42.42 -24.97
N GLY A 740 15.80 -42.13 -26.01
CA GLY A 740 15.50 -42.52 -27.38
C GLY A 740 14.47 -41.61 -28.06
N PHE A 741 14.23 -40.40 -27.55
CA PHE A 741 13.19 -39.50 -28.04
C PHE A 741 13.66 -38.59 -29.20
N GLN A 742 14.59 -39.04 -30.03
CA GLN A 742 15.16 -38.21 -31.10
C GLN A 742 14.11 -37.72 -32.10
N ALA A 743 13.20 -38.59 -32.55
CA ALA A 743 12.12 -38.19 -33.46
C ALA A 743 11.18 -37.14 -32.84
N ALA A 744 10.96 -37.21 -31.52
CA ALA A 744 10.20 -36.21 -30.80
C ALA A 744 10.97 -34.89 -30.66
N ILE A 745 12.29 -34.93 -30.41
CA ILE A 745 13.16 -33.76 -30.43
C ILE A 745 13.14 -33.08 -31.80
N ASP A 746 13.24 -33.83 -32.90
CA ASP A 746 13.23 -33.28 -34.26
C ASP A 746 11.87 -32.62 -34.57
N LYS A 747 10.77 -33.20 -34.07
CA LYS A 747 9.40 -32.68 -34.24
C LYS A 747 9.14 -31.42 -33.39
N ILE A 748 9.59 -31.42 -32.15
CA ILE A 748 9.28 -30.37 -31.15
C ILE A 748 10.30 -29.22 -31.19
N GLY A 749 11.53 -29.51 -31.63
CA GLY A 749 12.67 -28.61 -31.55
C GLY A 749 13.36 -28.67 -30.18
N GLY A 750 14.52 -28.03 -30.10
CA GLY A 750 15.32 -27.97 -28.87
C GLY A 750 14.62 -27.24 -27.72
N PRO A 751 15.12 -27.42 -26.48
CA PRO A 751 14.56 -26.77 -25.30
C PRO A 751 14.54 -25.25 -25.46
N PHE A 752 13.40 -24.63 -25.17
CA PHE A 752 13.12 -23.19 -25.29
C PHE A 752 13.12 -22.60 -26.72
N GLY A 753 12.98 -23.42 -27.77
CA GLY A 753 12.71 -22.94 -29.15
C GLY A 753 11.29 -22.35 -29.33
N GLY A 754 10.60 -22.67 -30.43
CA GLY A 754 9.23 -22.19 -30.73
C GLY A 754 8.14 -22.55 -29.69
N GLN A 755 8.49 -23.33 -28.67
CA GLN A 755 7.66 -23.80 -27.56
C GLN A 755 7.19 -22.70 -26.59
N ARG A 756 7.67 -21.46 -26.76
CA ARG A 756 7.32 -20.28 -25.94
C ARG A 756 5.81 -20.06 -25.75
N LEU A 757 5.00 -20.32 -26.77
CA LEU A 757 3.56 -20.03 -26.75
C LEU A 757 2.73 -21.01 -25.91
N LEU A 758 3.31 -22.13 -25.49
CA LEU A 758 2.55 -23.26 -24.96
C LEU A 758 2.54 -23.33 -23.41
N GLY A 759 3.22 -22.41 -22.71
CA GLY A 759 3.22 -22.34 -21.23
C GLY A 759 4.01 -23.46 -20.54
N THR A 760 3.74 -23.74 -19.27
CA THR A 760 4.35 -24.85 -18.51
C THR A 760 3.59 -26.17 -18.64
N ASP A 761 2.31 -26.15 -19.05
CA ASP A 761 1.41 -27.31 -19.14
C ASP A 761 1.56 -28.30 -17.97
N LEU A 762 1.24 -27.82 -16.76
CA LEU A 762 1.29 -28.61 -15.54
C LEU A 762 0.48 -29.93 -15.64
N PRO A 763 -0.72 -29.97 -16.26
CA PRO A 763 -1.44 -31.22 -16.48
C PRO A 763 -0.63 -32.25 -17.29
N LEU A 764 0.08 -31.81 -18.33
CA LEU A 764 0.93 -32.70 -19.12
C LEU A 764 2.12 -33.23 -18.30
N GLN A 765 2.71 -32.40 -17.46
CA GLN A 765 3.79 -32.83 -16.57
C GLN A 765 3.30 -33.85 -15.53
N THR A 766 2.10 -33.66 -14.98
CA THR A 766 1.48 -34.63 -14.06
C THR A 766 1.18 -35.95 -14.76
N ARG A 767 0.62 -35.93 -15.97
CA ARG A 767 0.41 -37.14 -16.77
C ARG A 767 1.71 -37.89 -17.04
N ALA A 768 2.78 -37.17 -17.37
CA ALA A 768 4.09 -37.78 -17.60
C ALA A 768 4.62 -38.44 -16.31
N ALA A 769 4.47 -37.76 -15.17
CA ALA A 769 4.80 -38.29 -13.85
C ALA A 769 4.10 -39.63 -13.56
N ASP A 770 2.81 -39.72 -13.87
CA ASP A 770 2.01 -40.93 -13.66
C ASP A 770 2.49 -42.13 -14.51
N HIS A 771 3.18 -41.86 -15.63
CA HIS A 771 3.79 -42.87 -16.50
C HIS A 771 5.25 -43.20 -16.15
N GLY A 772 5.69 -42.83 -14.93
CA GLY A 772 7.04 -43.08 -14.43
C GLY A 772 8.10 -42.11 -14.97
N TYR A 773 7.68 -41.10 -15.74
CA TYR A 773 8.53 -40.01 -16.21
C TYR A 773 8.56 -38.91 -15.14
N LEU A 774 9.47 -39.02 -14.17
CA LEU A 774 9.48 -38.19 -12.95
C LEU A 774 9.98 -36.76 -13.21
N VAL A 775 9.34 -36.04 -14.12
CA VAL A 775 9.67 -34.65 -14.52
C VAL A 775 9.67 -33.72 -13.31
N TYR A 776 8.87 -34.01 -12.29
CA TYR A 776 8.83 -33.27 -11.05
C TYR A 776 10.11 -33.39 -10.21
N GLU A 777 10.97 -34.39 -10.43
CA GLU A 777 12.32 -34.42 -9.83
C GLU A 777 13.21 -33.30 -10.37
N LEU A 778 12.80 -32.68 -11.48
CA LEU A 778 13.42 -31.50 -12.06
C LEU A 778 12.83 -30.20 -11.47
N HIS A 779 11.72 -30.27 -10.73
CA HIS A 779 11.22 -29.13 -9.97
C HIS A 779 12.06 -28.94 -8.71
N VAL A 780 13.12 -28.14 -8.80
CA VAL A 780 13.88 -27.75 -7.61
C VAL A 780 12.99 -26.86 -6.73
N PRO A 781 12.77 -27.20 -5.45
CA PRO A 781 11.98 -26.38 -4.53
C PRO A 781 12.83 -25.23 -3.95
N MET A 782 13.58 -24.54 -4.80
CA MET A 782 14.21 -23.27 -4.44
C MET A 782 13.62 -22.18 -5.34
N ILE A 783 13.55 -20.96 -4.79
CA ILE A 783 12.92 -19.72 -5.27
C ILE A 783 13.26 -19.32 -6.74
N ASP A 784 14.14 -20.06 -7.40
CA ASP A 784 14.51 -19.93 -8.82
C ASP A 784 13.62 -20.77 -9.73
N THR A 785 12.66 -20.11 -10.39
CA THR A 785 11.71 -20.68 -11.38
C THR A 785 12.32 -21.26 -12.67
N LEU A 786 13.65 -21.39 -12.75
CA LEU A 786 14.44 -21.75 -13.94
C LEU A 786 14.07 -23.14 -14.52
N TRP A 787 13.48 -24.02 -13.69
CA TRP A 787 13.24 -25.42 -14.02
C TRP A 787 11.86 -25.74 -14.61
N MET A 788 10.85 -24.88 -14.40
CA MET A 788 9.50 -25.17 -14.90
C MET A 788 9.43 -25.20 -16.44
N GLY A 789 10.32 -24.48 -17.11
CA GLY A 789 10.41 -24.51 -18.57
C GLY A 789 11.04 -25.78 -19.14
N VAL A 790 12.07 -26.32 -18.47
CA VAL A 790 12.71 -27.59 -18.86
C VAL A 790 11.76 -28.77 -18.64
N ALA A 791 11.06 -28.78 -17.50
CA ALA A 791 10.04 -29.76 -17.18
C ALA A 791 8.93 -29.79 -18.24
N GLY A 792 8.38 -28.62 -18.58
CA GLY A 792 7.34 -28.50 -19.61
C GLY A 792 7.82 -28.93 -21.00
N TRP A 793 9.07 -28.64 -21.37
CA TRP A 793 9.64 -29.11 -22.63
C TRP A 793 9.79 -30.63 -22.66
N LEU A 794 10.36 -31.24 -21.61
CA LEU A 794 10.52 -32.69 -21.51
C LEU A 794 9.18 -33.43 -21.54
N ALA A 795 8.16 -32.89 -20.87
CA ALA A 795 6.82 -33.47 -20.89
C ALA A 795 6.20 -33.47 -22.30
N ARG A 796 6.47 -32.44 -23.12
CA ARG A 796 6.03 -32.42 -24.53
C ARG A 796 6.84 -33.31 -25.45
N ILE A 797 8.13 -33.47 -25.17
CA ILE A 797 8.95 -34.46 -25.87
C ILE A 797 8.42 -35.86 -25.59
N TRP A 798 8.10 -36.15 -24.33
CA TRP A 798 7.47 -37.39 -23.90
C TRP A 798 6.10 -37.61 -24.58
N GLU A 799 5.24 -36.59 -24.63
CA GLU A 799 3.97 -36.66 -25.35
C GLU A 799 4.17 -36.93 -26.84
N ALA A 800 5.08 -36.19 -27.47
CA ALA A 800 5.40 -36.37 -28.89
C ALA A 800 6.04 -37.73 -29.20
N ALA A 801 6.63 -38.39 -28.21
CA ALA A 801 7.15 -39.76 -28.31
C ALA A 801 6.06 -40.84 -28.13
N GLY A 802 4.79 -40.46 -27.94
CA GLY A 802 3.68 -41.39 -27.78
C GLY A 802 3.42 -41.81 -26.33
N GLU A 803 3.76 -40.95 -25.37
CA GLU A 803 3.52 -41.16 -23.93
C GLU A 803 4.09 -42.48 -23.38
N PRO A 804 5.33 -42.87 -23.72
CA PRO A 804 5.88 -44.15 -23.30
C PRO A 804 6.04 -44.24 -21.78
N THR A 805 5.70 -45.38 -21.20
CA THR A 805 5.99 -45.66 -19.79
C THR A 805 7.50 -45.82 -19.58
N VAL A 806 8.08 -45.00 -18.72
CA VAL A 806 9.51 -45.07 -18.39
C VAL A 806 9.66 -45.68 -17.00
N ALA A 807 10.37 -46.80 -16.91
CA ALA A 807 10.67 -47.40 -15.61
C ALA A 807 11.45 -46.41 -14.73
N CYS A 808 11.01 -46.21 -13.48
CA CYS A 808 11.63 -45.29 -12.53
C CYS A 808 13.15 -45.49 -12.38
N SER A 809 13.63 -46.74 -12.38
CA SER A 809 15.06 -47.07 -12.35
C SER A 809 15.81 -46.60 -13.61
N HIS A 810 15.16 -46.67 -14.78
CA HIS A 810 15.70 -46.19 -16.03
C HIS A 810 15.78 -44.65 -16.03
N TRP A 811 14.70 -43.97 -15.61
CA TRP A 811 14.67 -42.50 -15.48
C TRP A 811 15.79 -42.00 -14.57
N LYS A 812 15.92 -42.55 -13.36
CA LYS A 812 16.96 -42.17 -12.39
C LYS A 812 18.38 -42.36 -12.93
N ARG A 813 18.62 -43.45 -13.66
CA ARG A 813 19.90 -43.70 -14.32
C ARG A 813 20.20 -42.64 -15.39
N VAL A 814 19.25 -42.38 -16.28
CA VAL A 814 19.39 -41.38 -17.35
C VAL A 814 19.60 -39.97 -16.77
N LEU A 815 18.84 -39.61 -15.73
CA LEU A 815 19.00 -38.34 -15.03
C LEU A 815 20.42 -38.22 -14.47
N LYS A 816 20.89 -39.22 -13.72
CA LYS A 816 22.25 -39.23 -13.12
C LYS A 816 23.36 -39.11 -14.17
N GLU A 817 23.24 -39.80 -15.30
CA GLU A 817 24.19 -39.70 -16.41
C GLU A 817 24.16 -38.30 -17.05
N SER A 818 22.97 -37.77 -17.30
CA SER A 818 22.79 -36.44 -17.91
C SER A 818 23.31 -35.32 -17.01
N CYS A 819 23.13 -35.44 -15.68
CA CYS A 819 23.71 -34.51 -14.70
C CYS A 819 25.24 -34.52 -14.77
N ARG A 820 25.85 -35.71 -14.84
CA ARG A 820 27.31 -35.87 -14.94
C ARG A 820 27.86 -35.23 -16.22
N GLU A 821 27.18 -35.44 -17.35
CA GLU A 821 27.57 -34.87 -18.65
C GLU A 821 27.39 -33.35 -18.69
N ALA A 822 26.36 -32.81 -18.04
CA ALA A 822 26.13 -31.37 -17.94
C ALA A 822 27.02 -30.68 -16.89
N GLY A 823 27.85 -31.43 -16.14
CA GLY A 823 28.66 -30.89 -15.05
C GLY A 823 27.85 -30.41 -13.85
N VAL A 824 26.63 -30.94 -13.66
CA VAL A 824 25.74 -30.62 -12.54
C VAL A 824 25.70 -31.77 -11.55
N THR A 825 25.84 -31.48 -10.27
CA THR A 825 25.66 -32.50 -9.24
C THR A 825 24.18 -32.73 -8.97
N LEU A 826 23.77 -33.97 -8.71
CA LEU A 826 22.39 -34.28 -8.31
C LEU A 826 21.94 -33.48 -7.08
N ARG A 827 22.86 -33.08 -6.18
CA ARG A 827 22.57 -32.20 -5.03
C ARG A 827 22.22 -30.77 -5.42
N GLN A 828 22.72 -30.28 -6.55
CA GLN A 828 22.35 -28.97 -7.11
C GLN A 828 20.96 -28.99 -7.76
N ILE A 829 20.40 -30.19 -8.01
CA ILE A 829 19.11 -30.42 -8.67
C ILE A 829 18.05 -30.84 -7.64
N GLY A 830 18.40 -31.67 -6.66
CA GLY A 830 17.53 -32.03 -5.55
C GLY A 830 18.23 -31.74 -4.23
N GLY A 831 17.73 -30.78 -3.47
CA GLY A 831 18.28 -30.44 -2.15
C GLY A 831 18.44 -31.69 -1.27
N THR A 832 19.69 -31.99 -0.92
CA THR A 832 20.27 -32.92 0.08
C THR A 832 19.62 -34.26 0.47
N ASN A 833 18.45 -34.69 -0.03
CA ASN A 833 17.77 -35.90 0.46
C ASN A 833 17.44 -36.96 -0.62
N SER A 834 18.00 -36.89 -1.83
CA SER A 834 17.82 -37.99 -2.79
C SER A 834 18.51 -39.31 -2.33
N GLU A 835 19.48 -39.25 -1.41
CA GLU A 835 20.18 -40.43 -0.87
C GLU A 835 19.40 -41.17 0.23
N THR A 836 18.48 -40.51 0.94
CA THR A 836 17.69 -41.15 2.03
C THR A 836 16.44 -41.87 1.55
N LEU A 837 15.94 -41.56 0.34
CA LEU A 837 14.91 -42.35 -0.35
C LEU A 837 15.50 -43.54 -1.14
N LEU A 838 16.83 -43.66 -1.23
CA LEU A 838 17.52 -44.71 -2.00
C LEU A 838 17.68 -46.05 -1.23
N THR A 839 17.33 -46.12 0.06
CA THR A 839 17.43 -47.35 0.87
C THR A 839 16.08 -47.92 1.32
N ARG A 840 14.96 -47.29 0.96
CA ARG A 840 13.60 -47.79 1.23
C ARG A 840 12.77 -47.87 -0.06
N SER A 841 13.10 -48.83 -0.92
CA SER A 841 12.22 -49.40 -1.95
C SER A 841 12.62 -50.82 -2.24
#